data_AF-A0A1B7USJ4-F1
#
_entry.id   AF-A0A1B7USJ4-F1
#
_cell.length_a   1.000
_cell.length_b   1.000
_cell.length_c   1.000
_cell.angle_alpha   90.00
_cell.angle_beta   90.00
_cell.angle_gamma   90.00
#
_symmetry.space_group_name_H-M   'P 1'
#
loop_
_entity.id
_entity.type
_entity.pdbx_description
1 polymer ?
#
loop_
_entity_poly.entity_id
_entity_poly.type
_entity_poly.pdbx_seq_one_letter_code
_entity_poly.pdbx_strand_id
1 'polypeptide(L)'
;MKTLIIDNYDSYTFNLYQLIAEVNGEYPTVIYNDQVIWDELKQWEFDNIVISPGPGRPEKSKDFGICRQMIENAQVPLLGVCLGHQGLGFGYGGKVIHAPEVRHGRLSEVYHTATDLFTGIPSPFSVVRYHSLLVADDLPDCLEKIAWTEDNLIMGMRHRSLPMWGVQFHPESICTEYGHTLFENFQEITRKFAQEQGKSLKKHYWTGNNGNGTLPTNSTKKKQQQEFELCTRKLNLCPDTEQMFVHLFSKSASAFWLDSSRVEPGLSRFSFMGDNSGENSLLIHYRTQGQELTITQSDNVSFKTEGIFDYLQREIERRHCSSEHLPFDFNCGFVGYFGYELKAESGGKFNHTSALPDAMFMLADRMIAVDHQEQTIYLLCLIQKGKTASAEDWFEAIKNQIDNLPPLSPIVPQNKKTPVIFRLSRSEKTYLDDIEKCLQEIHEGETYQVCLTNQIYTDTTPDPLEFYRSLRRINPAPYAAFLRFGDVGIACSSPERFLQIDRQGWAETKPIKGTLPRGKTPAEDFILCEQLRNSEKDRAENLMIVDLLRNDLGRVCAVGTVHVPKLMAVETYATVHQLVTTIRGQLRANMSAVDCIRNAFPGGSMTGAPKIRTLEIIDKLEQEARGVYSGSIGFLGLNGSADLNIVIRTAVLTPEQTSIGVGGGIVALSDPQMEFEEIMLKAKALIQAMMITTNGSNYQSIVAIPECEQFTTEICAFTDLPPAICIPLNNWGGVPTLITKILRQNRATH
;
A
#
# COMPACT_ATOMS: atom_id res chain seq x y z
N MET A 1 7.49 -17.23 -28.36
CA MET A 1 8.88 -17.49 -27.94
C MET A 1 8.84 -17.76 -26.45
N LYS A 2 9.29 -18.94 -26.02
CA LYS A 2 9.22 -19.39 -24.64
C LYS A 2 10.38 -18.82 -23.84
N THR A 3 10.09 -17.84 -23.01
CA THR A 3 11.05 -17.23 -22.08
C THR A 3 10.89 -17.81 -20.69
N LEU A 4 12.00 -18.19 -20.06
CA LEU A 4 12.07 -18.41 -18.62
C LEU A 4 12.53 -17.12 -17.94
N ILE A 5 11.80 -16.67 -16.91
CA ILE A 5 12.27 -15.65 -15.97
C ILE A 5 12.57 -16.32 -14.64
N ILE A 6 13.78 -16.14 -14.13
CA ILE A 6 14.14 -16.55 -12.76
C ILE A 6 14.04 -15.31 -11.87
N ASP A 7 13.02 -15.29 -11.01
CA ASP A 7 12.71 -14.23 -10.05
C ASP A 7 13.59 -14.36 -8.80
N ASN A 8 14.44 -13.37 -8.51
CA ASN A 8 15.23 -13.33 -7.28
C ASN A 8 14.49 -12.58 -6.17
N TYR A 9 13.17 -12.72 -6.11
CA TYR A 9 12.27 -12.02 -5.17
C TYR A 9 12.34 -10.50 -5.31
N ASP A 10 12.44 -10.02 -6.55
CA ASP A 10 12.41 -8.59 -6.82
C ASP A 10 10.99 -8.03 -6.89
N SER A 11 10.88 -6.73 -6.72
CA SER A 11 9.64 -5.99 -6.85
C SER A 11 9.39 -5.44 -8.25
N TYR A 12 10.22 -5.77 -9.25
CA TYR A 12 10.03 -5.32 -10.64
C TYR A 12 9.95 -6.48 -11.65
N THR A 13 10.07 -7.74 -11.21
CA THR A 13 10.03 -8.94 -12.08
C THR A 13 8.78 -9.00 -12.96
N PHE A 14 7.61 -8.64 -12.45
CA PHE A 14 6.39 -8.66 -13.25
C PHE A 14 6.27 -7.47 -14.22
N ASN A 15 7.09 -6.42 -14.08
CA ASN A 15 7.24 -5.42 -15.15
C ASN A 15 8.03 -6.02 -16.32
N LEU A 16 9.10 -6.80 -16.05
CA LEU A 16 9.81 -7.57 -17.07
C LEU A 16 8.88 -8.59 -17.73
N TYR A 17 8.07 -9.31 -16.94
CA TYR A 17 7.07 -10.26 -17.46
C TYR A 17 6.14 -9.60 -18.48
N GLN A 18 5.57 -8.44 -18.14
CA GLN A 18 4.65 -7.70 -19.01
C GLN A 18 5.36 -7.27 -20.30
N LEU A 19 6.54 -6.67 -20.17
CA LEU A 19 7.35 -6.19 -21.30
C LEU A 19 7.75 -7.33 -22.26
N ILE A 20 8.25 -8.44 -21.71
CA ILE A 20 8.64 -9.62 -22.50
C ILE A 20 7.42 -10.26 -23.15
N ALA A 21 6.29 -10.34 -22.45
CA ALA A 21 5.06 -10.92 -23.00
C ALA A 21 4.52 -10.10 -24.19
N GLU A 22 4.60 -8.77 -24.12
CA GLU A 22 4.26 -7.88 -25.24
C GLU A 22 5.19 -8.10 -26.44
N VAL A 23 6.50 -8.07 -26.22
CA VAL A 23 7.50 -8.25 -27.28
C VAL A 23 7.40 -9.64 -27.91
N ASN A 24 7.28 -10.69 -27.10
CA ASN A 24 7.31 -12.09 -27.56
C ASN A 24 5.97 -12.62 -28.04
N GLY A 25 4.86 -11.97 -27.69
CA GLY A 25 3.52 -12.48 -27.93
C GLY A 25 3.23 -13.81 -27.21
N GLU A 26 3.97 -14.13 -26.16
CA GLU A 26 3.80 -15.35 -25.37
C GLU A 26 4.17 -15.05 -23.91
N TYR A 27 3.39 -15.61 -22.97
CA TYR A 27 3.64 -15.40 -21.55
C TYR A 27 4.95 -16.07 -21.13
N PRO A 28 5.86 -15.35 -20.45
CA PRO A 28 7.02 -15.97 -19.83
C PRO A 28 6.61 -16.95 -18.72
N THR A 29 7.38 -18.01 -18.54
CA THR A 29 7.33 -18.83 -17.33
C THR A 29 8.17 -18.16 -16.25
N VAL A 30 7.61 -17.91 -15.07
CA VAL A 30 8.33 -17.30 -13.94
C VAL A 30 8.51 -18.36 -12.86
N ILE A 31 9.73 -18.51 -12.34
CA ILE A 31 10.05 -19.32 -11.16
C ILE A 31 10.87 -18.49 -10.17
N TYR A 32 10.74 -18.76 -8.86
CA TYR A 32 11.69 -18.20 -7.90
C TYR A 32 13.03 -18.93 -7.97
N ASN A 33 14.10 -18.23 -7.59
CA ASN A 33 15.47 -18.75 -7.64
C ASN A 33 15.74 -19.96 -6.72
N ASP A 34 14.82 -20.28 -5.82
CA ASP A 34 14.86 -21.41 -4.89
C ASP A 34 13.64 -22.36 -5.02
N GLN A 35 12.77 -22.14 -6.02
CA GLN A 35 11.53 -22.91 -6.19
C GLN A 35 11.75 -24.30 -6.78
N VAL A 36 12.74 -24.44 -7.67
CA VAL A 36 12.98 -25.66 -8.45
C VAL A 36 14.45 -26.05 -8.34
N ILE A 37 14.73 -27.34 -8.26
CA ILE A 37 16.10 -27.86 -8.26
C ILE A 37 16.63 -28.03 -9.69
N TRP A 38 17.94 -27.94 -9.86
CA TRP A 38 18.59 -27.99 -11.19
C TRP A 38 18.24 -29.22 -12.02
N ASP A 39 18.16 -30.40 -11.41
CA ASP A 39 17.89 -31.65 -12.12
C ASP A 39 16.50 -31.72 -12.76
N GLU A 40 15.54 -30.97 -12.22
CA GLU A 40 14.22 -30.78 -12.79
C GLU A 40 14.25 -29.70 -13.87
N LEU A 41 14.83 -28.53 -13.55
CA LEU A 41 14.83 -27.38 -14.46
C LEU A 41 15.55 -27.67 -15.78
N LYS A 42 16.64 -28.46 -15.76
CA LYS A 42 17.39 -28.83 -16.97
C LYS A 42 16.60 -29.68 -17.97
N GLN A 43 15.44 -30.22 -17.57
CA GLN A 43 14.54 -30.98 -18.45
C GLN A 43 13.55 -30.07 -19.19
N TRP A 44 13.45 -28.80 -18.80
CA TRP A 44 12.52 -27.84 -19.39
C TRP A 44 13.16 -27.18 -20.61
N GLU A 45 12.37 -26.98 -21.66
CA GLU A 45 12.83 -26.34 -22.90
C GLU A 45 12.37 -24.88 -22.98
N PHE A 46 13.35 -23.98 -23.15
CA PHE A 46 13.14 -22.55 -23.34
C PHE A 46 13.93 -22.05 -24.55
N ASP A 47 13.42 -20.99 -25.18
CA ASP A 47 14.09 -20.32 -26.28
C ASP A 47 15.14 -19.32 -25.78
N ASN A 48 14.88 -18.70 -24.62
CA ASN A 48 15.81 -17.82 -23.92
C ASN A 48 15.50 -17.73 -22.41
N ILE A 49 16.43 -17.14 -21.68
CA ILE A 49 16.37 -17.00 -20.22
C ILE A 49 16.60 -15.54 -19.84
N VAL A 50 15.84 -15.07 -18.86
CA VAL A 50 16.06 -13.78 -18.20
C VAL A 50 16.25 -14.03 -16.71
N ILE A 51 17.37 -13.55 -16.15
CA ILE A 51 17.59 -13.52 -14.70
C ILE A 51 17.23 -12.12 -14.23
N SER A 52 16.19 -12.05 -13.40
CA SER A 52 15.63 -10.79 -12.89
C SER A 52 16.62 -10.05 -11.97
N PRO A 53 16.33 -8.78 -11.63
CA PRO A 53 16.93 -8.10 -10.49
C PRO A 53 16.65 -8.84 -9.17
N GLY A 54 17.13 -8.29 -8.07
CA GLY A 54 16.83 -8.79 -6.73
C GLY A 54 17.68 -8.10 -5.67
N PRO A 55 17.33 -8.29 -4.39
CA PRO A 55 18.10 -7.79 -3.28
C PRO A 55 19.34 -8.66 -3.00
N GLY A 56 20.32 -8.08 -2.32
CA GLY A 56 21.49 -8.79 -1.82
C GLY A 56 22.58 -8.96 -2.87
N ARG A 57 23.31 -10.09 -2.81
CA ARG A 57 24.56 -10.27 -3.59
C ARG A 57 24.61 -11.63 -4.29
N PRO A 58 25.13 -11.73 -5.52
CA PRO A 58 25.21 -13.01 -6.23
C PRO A 58 26.15 -14.03 -5.56
N GLU A 59 27.05 -13.59 -4.68
CA GLU A 59 27.91 -14.46 -3.88
C GLU A 59 27.15 -15.23 -2.80
N LYS A 60 25.97 -14.74 -2.39
CA LYS A 60 25.14 -15.35 -1.36
C LYS A 60 24.15 -16.31 -2.03
N SER A 61 24.29 -17.62 -1.76
CA SER A 61 23.38 -18.64 -2.30
C SER A 61 21.90 -18.38 -1.98
N LYS A 62 21.59 -17.80 -0.80
CA LYS A 62 20.22 -17.41 -0.43
C LYS A 62 19.62 -16.37 -1.40
N ASP A 63 20.44 -15.47 -1.94
CA ASP A 63 19.96 -14.37 -2.79
C ASP A 63 19.94 -14.75 -4.28
N PHE A 64 20.72 -15.76 -4.68
CA PHE A 64 20.95 -16.06 -6.09
C PHE A 64 20.61 -17.50 -6.50
N GLY A 65 20.44 -18.42 -5.55
CA GLY A 65 19.90 -19.77 -5.75
C GLY A 65 20.41 -20.48 -7.01
N ILE A 66 19.46 -20.95 -7.82
CA ILE A 66 19.72 -21.69 -9.07
C ILE A 66 20.34 -20.85 -10.19
N CYS A 67 20.31 -19.51 -10.08
CA CYS A 67 20.78 -18.61 -11.14
C CYS A 67 22.25 -18.86 -11.50
N ARG A 68 23.09 -19.22 -10.52
CA ARG A 68 24.49 -19.60 -10.76
C ARG A 68 24.61 -20.81 -11.68
N GLN A 69 23.88 -21.88 -11.37
CA GLN A 69 23.87 -23.08 -12.20
C GLN A 69 23.31 -22.79 -13.59
N MET A 70 22.31 -21.90 -13.68
CA MET A 70 21.79 -21.45 -14.97
C MET A 70 22.84 -20.74 -15.81
N ILE A 71 23.60 -19.80 -15.24
CA ILE A 71 24.69 -19.11 -15.95
C ILE A 71 25.76 -20.09 -16.42
N GLU A 72 26.13 -21.06 -15.58
CA GLU A 72 27.17 -22.05 -15.92
C GLU A 72 26.75 -23.03 -17.03
N ASN A 73 25.44 -23.29 -17.20
CA ASN A 73 24.95 -24.39 -18.04
C ASN A 73 23.99 -23.96 -19.16
N ALA A 74 23.58 -22.70 -19.24
CA ALA A 74 22.64 -22.23 -20.25
C ALA A 74 23.19 -22.43 -21.67
N GLN A 75 22.40 -23.09 -22.51
CA GLN A 75 22.70 -23.34 -23.94
C GLN A 75 21.85 -22.49 -24.88
N VAL A 76 21.16 -21.50 -24.33
CA VAL A 76 20.28 -20.58 -25.05
C VAL A 76 20.62 -19.15 -24.60
N PRO A 77 20.19 -18.12 -25.36
CA PRO A 77 20.47 -16.74 -24.99
C PRO A 77 19.99 -16.40 -23.58
N LEU A 78 20.86 -15.77 -22.81
CA LEU A 78 20.63 -15.38 -21.42
C LEU A 78 20.82 -13.87 -21.27
N LEU A 79 19.85 -13.22 -20.63
CA LEU A 79 19.92 -11.81 -20.23
C LEU A 79 19.85 -11.68 -18.70
N GLY A 80 20.88 -11.13 -18.08
CA GLY A 80 20.85 -10.75 -16.67
C GLY A 80 20.47 -9.28 -16.50
N VAL A 81 19.53 -8.97 -15.60
CA VAL A 81 19.15 -7.59 -15.25
C VAL A 81 19.55 -7.31 -13.81
N CYS A 82 20.25 -6.21 -13.55
CA CYS A 82 20.70 -5.79 -12.22
C CYS A 82 21.42 -6.91 -11.44
N LEU A 83 20.80 -7.58 -10.47
CA LEU A 83 21.38 -8.75 -9.79
C LEU A 83 21.74 -9.88 -10.76
N GLY A 84 20.93 -10.11 -11.79
CA GLY A 84 21.26 -11.05 -12.86
C GLY A 84 22.51 -10.64 -13.66
N HIS A 85 22.69 -9.34 -13.91
CA HIS A 85 23.92 -8.80 -14.51
C HIS A 85 25.11 -9.03 -13.57
N GLN A 86 24.98 -8.67 -12.29
CA GLN A 86 26.04 -8.88 -11.29
C GLN A 86 26.44 -10.35 -11.17
N GLY A 87 25.45 -11.25 -11.20
CA GLY A 87 25.67 -12.69 -11.19
C GLY A 87 26.39 -13.23 -12.43
N LEU A 88 26.10 -12.68 -13.62
CA LEU A 88 26.86 -13.00 -14.83
C LEU A 88 28.33 -12.57 -14.68
N GLY A 89 28.56 -11.38 -14.13
CA GLY A 89 29.91 -10.87 -13.87
C GLY A 89 30.67 -11.77 -12.91
N PHE A 90 30.05 -12.07 -11.76
CA PHE A 90 30.60 -12.94 -10.72
C PHE A 90 30.85 -14.38 -11.21
N GLY A 91 29.91 -14.95 -11.96
CA GLY A 91 29.99 -16.33 -12.47
C GLY A 91 31.21 -16.59 -13.37
N TYR A 92 31.71 -15.55 -14.04
CA TYR A 92 32.90 -15.62 -14.89
C TYR A 92 34.16 -14.98 -14.28
N GLY A 93 34.14 -14.66 -12.97
CA GLY A 93 35.31 -14.21 -12.23
C GLY A 93 35.44 -12.69 -12.07
N GLY A 94 34.45 -11.90 -12.50
CA GLY A 94 34.36 -10.48 -12.18
C GLY A 94 34.03 -10.24 -10.70
N LYS A 95 34.34 -9.05 -10.21
CA LYS A 95 34.06 -8.67 -8.81
C LYS A 95 32.81 -7.82 -8.71
N VAL A 96 31.99 -8.06 -7.69
CA VAL A 96 30.86 -7.19 -7.33
C VAL A 96 31.30 -6.29 -6.18
N ILE A 97 31.22 -4.98 -6.40
CA ILE A 97 31.62 -3.93 -5.46
C ILE A 97 30.47 -2.98 -5.18
N HIS A 98 30.56 -2.20 -4.12
CA HIS A 98 29.63 -1.09 -3.90
C HIS A 98 29.77 -0.03 -4.99
N ALA A 99 28.63 0.49 -5.42
CA ALA A 99 28.59 1.64 -6.30
C ALA A 99 29.17 2.86 -5.55
N PRO A 100 29.89 3.77 -6.24
CA PRO A 100 30.38 5.00 -5.61
C PRO A 100 29.26 5.86 -5.01
N GLU A 101 28.05 5.74 -5.56
CA GLU A 101 26.86 6.45 -5.13
C GLU A 101 25.62 5.57 -5.36
N VAL A 102 24.73 5.49 -4.36
CA VAL A 102 23.47 4.73 -4.40
C VAL A 102 22.41 5.49 -5.20
N ARG A 103 22.11 5.06 -6.44
CA ARG A 103 21.22 5.79 -7.37
C ARG A 103 19.78 5.29 -7.47
N HIS A 104 19.21 4.79 -6.38
CA HIS A 104 17.86 4.20 -6.38
C HIS A 104 16.78 5.16 -6.85
N GLY A 105 16.02 4.78 -7.88
CA GLY A 105 14.94 5.61 -8.44
C GLY A 105 15.43 6.83 -9.20
N ARG A 106 16.72 6.87 -9.57
CA ARG A 106 17.33 8.03 -10.24
C ARG A 106 17.77 7.70 -11.67
N LEU A 107 17.72 8.71 -12.51
CA LEU A 107 18.11 8.62 -13.91
C LEU A 107 19.64 8.69 -14.06
N SER A 108 20.17 8.03 -15.09
CA SER A 108 21.56 8.16 -15.51
C SER A 108 21.63 8.02 -17.03
N GLU A 109 22.49 8.82 -17.64
CA GLU A 109 22.84 8.69 -19.06
C GLU A 109 23.77 7.48 -19.27
N VAL A 110 23.43 6.64 -20.24
CA VAL A 110 24.20 5.44 -20.58
C VAL A 110 24.71 5.50 -22.01
N TYR A 111 26.03 5.42 -22.15
CA TYR A 111 26.75 5.26 -23.41
C TYR A 111 26.90 3.78 -23.75
N HIS A 112 26.96 3.43 -25.04
CA HIS A 112 27.03 2.03 -25.46
C HIS A 112 27.66 1.84 -26.85
N THR A 113 27.99 0.59 -27.19
CA THR A 113 28.61 0.23 -28.47
C THR A 113 27.66 0.17 -29.66
N ALA A 114 26.35 0.33 -29.46
CA ALA A 114 25.31 0.27 -30.49
C ALA A 114 25.22 -1.09 -31.22
N THR A 115 25.60 -2.16 -30.51
CA THR A 115 25.58 -3.54 -30.99
C THR A 115 24.66 -4.39 -30.12
N ASP A 116 24.25 -5.54 -30.65
CA ASP A 116 23.42 -6.53 -29.96
C ASP A 116 22.17 -5.89 -29.33
N LEU A 117 22.08 -5.91 -27.99
CA LEU A 117 20.99 -5.33 -27.19
C LEU A 117 20.73 -3.85 -27.49
N PHE A 118 21.75 -3.11 -27.93
CA PHE A 118 21.69 -1.66 -28.14
C PHE A 118 21.52 -1.26 -29.60
N THR A 119 21.21 -2.22 -30.48
CA THR A 119 20.97 -1.93 -31.90
C THR A 119 19.79 -0.96 -32.05
N GLY A 120 20.01 0.18 -32.71
CA GLY A 120 18.97 1.18 -32.95
C GLY A 120 18.59 2.05 -31.74
N ILE A 121 19.29 1.92 -30.62
CA ILE A 121 19.12 2.78 -29.43
C ILE A 121 20.11 3.96 -29.53
N PRO A 122 19.70 5.21 -29.24
CA PRO A 122 20.60 6.35 -29.18
C PRO A 122 21.69 6.21 -28.10
N SER A 123 22.84 6.82 -28.33
CA SER A 123 23.92 6.89 -27.34
C SER A 123 24.36 8.33 -27.09
N PRO A 124 24.20 8.88 -25.87
CA PRO A 124 23.61 8.22 -24.70
C PRO A 124 22.07 8.13 -24.76
N PHE A 125 21.49 7.37 -23.83
CA PHE A 125 20.06 7.35 -23.52
C PHE A 125 19.83 7.29 -22.01
N SER A 126 18.66 7.71 -21.54
CA SER A 126 18.35 7.83 -20.11
C SER A 126 17.76 6.54 -19.54
N VAL A 127 18.33 6.04 -18.44
CA VAL A 127 17.88 4.81 -17.75
C VAL A 127 17.70 5.01 -16.26
N VAL A 128 16.85 4.19 -15.63
CA VAL A 128 16.65 4.14 -14.18
C VAL A 128 17.56 3.10 -13.53
N ARG A 129 18.14 3.47 -12.39
CA ARG A 129 18.99 2.60 -11.56
C ARG A 129 18.32 2.30 -10.21
N TYR A 130 18.49 1.06 -9.74
CA TYR A 130 18.06 0.63 -8.40
C TYR A 130 19.13 -0.20 -7.68
N HIS A 131 20.41 0.04 -7.94
CA HIS A 131 21.46 -0.80 -7.40
C HIS A 131 22.44 -0.03 -6.51
N SER A 132 22.75 -0.62 -5.35
CA SER A 132 23.86 -0.22 -4.47
C SER A 132 25.17 -0.91 -4.83
N LEU A 133 25.11 -1.94 -5.66
CA LEU A 133 26.24 -2.77 -6.07
C LEU A 133 26.41 -2.73 -7.59
N LEU A 134 27.62 -2.99 -8.08
CA LEU A 134 27.93 -3.10 -9.51
C LEU A 134 29.09 -4.04 -9.77
N VAL A 135 29.24 -4.48 -11.03
CA VAL A 135 30.42 -5.22 -11.48
C VAL A 135 31.58 -4.22 -11.67
N ALA A 136 32.72 -4.52 -11.06
CA ALA A 136 33.93 -3.70 -11.16
C ALA A 136 34.48 -3.67 -12.60
N ASP A 137 35.18 -2.59 -12.97
CA ASP A 137 35.72 -2.39 -14.32
C ASP A 137 36.86 -3.38 -14.67
N ASP A 138 37.40 -4.12 -13.69
CA ASP A 138 38.40 -5.17 -13.87
C ASP A 138 37.79 -6.48 -14.44
N LEU A 139 37.16 -6.37 -15.61
CA LEU A 139 36.50 -7.50 -16.26
C LEU A 139 37.50 -8.59 -16.67
N PRO A 140 37.17 -9.88 -16.42
CA PRO A 140 37.88 -11.01 -17.02
C PRO A 140 37.87 -10.95 -18.55
N ASP A 141 38.89 -11.51 -19.19
CA ASP A 141 39.06 -11.48 -20.66
C ASP A 141 37.85 -12.03 -21.44
N CYS A 142 37.08 -12.96 -20.86
CA CYS A 142 35.91 -13.53 -21.50
C CYS A 142 34.69 -12.60 -21.50
N LEU A 143 34.70 -11.53 -20.69
CA LEU A 143 33.65 -10.52 -20.64
C LEU A 143 34.09 -9.25 -21.37
N GLU A 144 33.11 -8.56 -21.93
CA GLU A 144 33.31 -7.30 -22.64
C GLU A 144 32.29 -6.27 -22.15
N LYS A 145 32.79 -5.09 -21.77
CA LYS A 145 31.97 -3.92 -21.46
C LYS A 145 31.33 -3.39 -22.75
N ILE A 146 30.01 -3.29 -22.77
CA ILE A 146 29.24 -2.80 -23.94
C ILE A 146 28.37 -1.58 -23.64
N ALA A 147 28.18 -1.23 -22.37
CA ALA A 147 27.56 0.03 -21.97
C ALA A 147 28.13 0.57 -20.65
N TRP A 148 28.17 1.90 -20.49
CA TRP A 148 28.76 2.58 -19.34
C TRP A 148 28.16 3.96 -19.06
N THR A 149 28.33 4.47 -17.84
CA THR A 149 28.00 5.88 -17.48
C THR A 149 29.15 6.83 -17.85
N GLU A 150 28.94 8.15 -17.74
CA GLU A 150 30.01 9.15 -17.89
C GLU A 150 31.21 8.89 -16.97
N ASP A 151 30.95 8.47 -15.73
CA ASP A 151 31.98 8.04 -14.75
C ASP A 151 32.60 6.66 -15.05
N ASN A 152 32.39 6.12 -16.26
CA ASN A 152 32.90 4.84 -16.73
C ASN A 152 32.43 3.62 -15.89
N LEU A 153 31.29 3.72 -15.19
CA LEU A 153 30.70 2.58 -14.47
C LEU A 153 30.04 1.63 -15.46
N ILE A 154 30.25 0.31 -15.30
CA ILE A 154 29.67 -0.70 -16.19
C ILE A 154 28.15 -0.70 -16.07
N MET A 155 27.47 -0.46 -17.20
CA MET A 155 26.01 -0.51 -17.32
C MET A 155 25.53 -1.66 -18.20
N GLY A 156 26.42 -2.23 -19.02
CA GLY A 156 26.13 -3.39 -19.84
C GLY A 156 27.38 -4.18 -20.17
N MET A 157 27.25 -5.50 -20.20
CA MET A 157 28.33 -6.41 -20.58
C MET A 157 27.82 -7.60 -21.39
N ARG A 158 28.72 -8.24 -22.13
CA ARG A 158 28.46 -9.51 -22.82
C ARG A 158 29.60 -10.49 -22.64
N HIS A 159 29.29 -11.78 -22.74
CA HIS A 159 30.32 -12.80 -22.91
C HIS A 159 30.80 -12.82 -24.37
N ARG A 160 32.11 -12.96 -24.59
CA ARG A 160 32.71 -12.86 -25.94
C ARG A 160 32.35 -14.03 -26.86
N SER A 161 32.09 -15.21 -26.28
CA SER A 161 31.86 -16.45 -27.04
C SER A 161 30.55 -17.20 -26.71
N LEU A 162 29.81 -16.74 -25.70
CA LEU A 162 28.56 -17.38 -25.26
C LEU A 162 27.44 -16.36 -25.47
N PRO A 163 26.20 -16.81 -25.75
CA PRO A 163 25.08 -15.93 -25.99
C PRO A 163 24.55 -15.36 -24.66
N MET A 164 25.37 -14.58 -23.96
CA MET A 164 25.06 -14.06 -22.63
C MET A 164 25.32 -12.57 -22.59
N TRP A 165 24.31 -11.84 -22.12
CA TRP A 165 24.37 -10.39 -21.93
C TRP A 165 23.84 -10.05 -20.54
N GLY A 166 24.23 -8.89 -20.04
CA GLY A 166 23.61 -8.33 -18.84
C GLY A 166 23.60 -6.82 -18.84
N VAL A 167 22.57 -6.23 -18.24
CA VAL A 167 22.44 -4.79 -18.02
C VAL A 167 22.27 -4.49 -16.53
N GLN A 168 22.95 -3.45 -16.04
CA GLN A 168 22.94 -3.08 -14.62
C GLN A 168 21.73 -2.19 -14.25
N PHE A 169 21.17 -1.48 -15.24
CA PHE A 169 19.97 -0.67 -15.09
C PHE A 169 18.69 -1.51 -15.29
N HIS A 170 17.53 -0.90 -15.07
CA HIS A 170 16.23 -1.56 -15.12
C HIS A 170 15.46 -1.17 -16.39
N PRO A 171 15.56 -1.96 -17.48
CA PRO A 171 14.84 -1.69 -18.73
C PRO A 171 13.31 -1.68 -18.58
N GLU A 172 12.79 -2.34 -17.54
CA GLU A 172 11.36 -2.43 -17.24
C GLU A 172 10.79 -1.22 -16.49
N SER A 173 11.64 -0.37 -15.94
CA SER A 173 11.22 0.82 -15.19
C SER A 173 10.51 1.81 -16.10
N ILE A 174 9.45 2.45 -15.61
CA ILE A 174 8.60 3.33 -16.41
C ILE A 174 9.33 4.56 -16.98
N CYS A 175 10.43 4.99 -16.34
CA CYS A 175 11.25 6.12 -16.78
C CYS A 175 12.51 5.71 -17.56
N THR A 176 12.75 4.41 -17.78
CA THR A 176 13.86 3.97 -18.64
C THR A 176 13.44 4.08 -20.10
N GLU A 177 14.20 4.83 -20.88
CA GLU A 177 13.98 4.95 -22.32
C GLU A 177 14.38 3.66 -23.05
N TYR A 178 13.71 3.35 -24.16
CA TYR A 178 14.05 2.26 -25.08
C TYR A 178 14.08 0.84 -24.45
N GLY A 179 13.52 0.64 -23.25
CA GLY A 179 13.41 -0.69 -22.63
C GLY A 179 12.72 -1.72 -23.51
N HIS A 180 11.64 -1.33 -24.20
CA HIS A 180 10.95 -2.17 -25.18
C HIS A 180 11.86 -2.57 -26.34
N THR A 181 12.56 -1.59 -26.96
CA THR A 181 13.50 -1.85 -28.06
C THR A 181 14.65 -2.75 -27.64
N LEU A 182 15.13 -2.64 -26.40
CA LEU A 182 16.15 -3.54 -25.86
C LEU A 182 15.66 -5.00 -25.84
N PHE A 183 14.41 -5.24 -25.45
CA PHE A 183 13.82 -6.58 -25.47
C PHE A 183 13.47 -7.07 -26.89
N GLU A 184 13.10 -6.18 -27.82
CA GLU A 184 13.00 -6.53 -29.25
C GLU A 184 14.35 -7.01 -29.80
N ASN A 185 15.44 -6.32 -29.44
CA ASN A 185 16.79 -6.74 -29.80
C ASN A 185 17.16 -8.10 -29.18
N PHE A 186 16.82 -8.34 -27.92
CA PHE A 186 17.04 -9.64 -27.27
C PHE A 186 16.22 -10.78 -27.90
N GLN A 187 14.99 -10.49 -28.32
CA GLN A 187 14.18 -11.41 -29.12
C GLN A 187 14.87 -11.74 -30.45
N GLU A 188 15.39 -10.73 -31.16
CA GLU A 188 16.06 -10.97 -32.44
C GLU A 188 17.36 -11.77 -32.30
N ILE A 189 18.16 -11.49 -31.26
CA ILE A 189 19.30 -12.32 -30.86
C ILE A 189 18.86 -13.78 -30.67
N THR A 190 17.73 -13.99 -29.98
CA THR A 190 17.18 -15.31 -29.76
C THR A 190 16.79 -16.02 -31.05
N ARG A 191 16.17 -15.30 -32.00
CA ARG A 191 15.81 -15.86 -33.31
C ARG A 191 17.03 -16.26 -34.11
N LYS A 192 18.05 -15.41 -34.18
CA LYS A 192 19.30 -15.69 -34.91
C LYS A 192 20.01 -16.91 -34.33
N PHE A 193 20.14 -16.97 -33.00
CA PHE A 193 20.74 -18.11 -32.33
C PHE A 193 20.00 -19.43 -32.64
N ALA A 194 18.67 -19.43 -32.60
CA ALA A 194 17.88 -20.62 -32.93
C ALA A 194 18.08 -21.06 -34.40
N GLN A 195 18.15 -20.10 -35.33
CA GLN A 195 18.41 -20.37 -36.75
C GLN A 195 19.80 -21.01 -36.97
N GLU A 196 20.84 -20.48 -36.31
CA GLU A 196 22.20 -21.01 -36.37
C GLU A 196 22.31 -22.44 -35.82
N GLN A 197 21.51 -22.75 -34.79
CA GLN A 197 21.41 -24.10 -34.21
C GLN A 197 20.49 -25.06 -34.98
N GLY A 198 19.91 -24.62 -36.12
CA GLY A 198 18.97 -25.42 -36.90
C GLY A 198 17.64 -25.72 -36.19
N LYS A 199 17.28 -24.93 -35.17
CA LYS A 199 16.03 -25.07 -34.41
C LYS A 199 14.94 -24.17 -35.00
N SER A 200 13.73 -24.73 -35.22
CA SER A 200 12.57 -23.94 -35.60
C SER A 200 11.87 -23.40 -34.36
N LEU A 201 11.83 -22.07 -34.20
CA LEU A 201 10.97 -21.44 -33.20
C LEU A 201 9.51 -21.65 -33.58
N LYS A 202 8.70 -22.17 -32.65
CA LYS A 202 7.25 -22.32 -32.89
C LYS A 202 6.63 -20.92 -32.94
N LYS A 203 6.00 -20.56 -34.06
CA LYS A 203 5.18 -19.34 -34.16
C LYS A 203 3.87 -19.57 -33.42
N HIS A 204 3.83 -19.17 -32.15
CA HIS A 204 2.57 -18.99 -31.45
C HIS A 204 2.06 -17.58 -31.75
N TYR A 205 0.96 -17.50 -32.50
CA TYR A 205 0.30 -16.23 -32.72
C TYR A 205 -0.41 -15.86 -31.43
N TRP A 206 0.03 -14.75 -30.82
CA TRP A 206 -0.65 -14.14 -29.69
C TRP A 206 -2.05 -13.71 -30.14
N THR A 207 -3.05 -14.51 -29.81
CA THR A 207 -4.44 -14.06 -29.84
C THR A 207 -4.67 -13.41 -28.49
N GLY A 208 -4.44 -12.11 -28.41
CA GLY A 208 -4.75 -11.32 -27.22
C GLY A 208 -6.07 -11.77 -26.64
N ASN A 209 -5.99 -12.39 -25.46
CA ASN A 209 -7.13 -12.92 -24.72
C ASN A 209 -7.91 -14.11 -25.32
N ASN A 210 -7.29 -15.06 -26.02
CA ASN A 210 -7.92 -16.37 -26.31
C ASN A 210 -7.17 -17.53 -25.67
N GLY A 211 -7.16 -17.54 -24.33
CA GLY A 211 -7.15 -18.78 -23.58
C GLY A 211 -8.47 -19.52 -23.72
N ASN A 212 -8.88 -19.87 -24.95
CA ASN A 212 -9.64 -21.10 -25.19
C ASN A 212 -8.66 -22.27 -25.01
N GLY A 213 -8.21 -22.51 -23.78
CA GLY A 213 -8.41 -23.87 -23.31
C GLY A 213 -9.92 -24.06 -23.36
N THR A 214 -10.43 -25.17 -23.88
CA THR A 214 -11.71 -25.64 -23.38
C THR A 214 -11.63 -25.46 -21.88
N LEU A 215 -12.31 -24.42 -21.38
CA LEU A 215 -12.96 -24.47 -20.11
C LEU A 215 -13.40 -25.94 -20.05
N PRO A 216 -13.05 -26.72 -19.02
CA PRO A 216 -14.18 -27.40 -18.46
C PRO A 216 -15.17 -26.27 -18.27
N THR A 217 -16.27 -26.31 -19.01
CA THR A 217 -17.54 -25.84 -18.49
C THR A 217 -17.80 -26.63 -17.21
N ASN A 218 -16.91 -26.51 -16.22
CA ASN A 218 -17.17 -26.43 -14.81
C ASN A 218 -17.69 -25.01 -14.50
N SER A 219 -18.28 -24.35 -15.50
CA SER A 219 -19.67 -23.92 -15.34
C SER A 219 -20.65 -25.12 -15.17
N THR A 220 -20.32 -26.09 -14.32
CA THR A 220 -21.20 -26.37 -13.21
C THR A 220 -21.09 -25.18 -12.22
N LYS A 221 -21.20 -23.92 -12.64
CA LYS A 221 -22.53 -23.27 -12.70
C LYS A 221 -23.66 -24.29 -12.88
N LYS A 222 -23.80 -25.19 -11.89
CA LYS A 222 -25.11 -25.39 -11.29
C LYS A 222 -25.65 -23.98 -11.24
N LYS A 223 -26.79 -23.73 -11.86
CA LYS A 223 -27.58 -22.53 -11.58
C LYS A 223 -27.71 -22.50 -10.05
N GLN A 224 -26.75 -21.91 -9.35
CA GLN A 224 -26.95 -21.40 -8.02
C GLN A 224 -28.03 -20.38 -8.31
N GLN A 225 -29.25 -20.76 -7.95
CA GLN A 225 -30.35 -19.81 -7.91
C GLN A 225 -29.76 -18.58 -7.21
N GLN A 226 -29.86 -17.40 -7.82
CA GLN A 226 -29.52 -16.17 -7.13
C GLN A 226 -30.35 -16.15 -5.84
N GLU A 227 -29.69 -16.49 -4.73
CA GLU A 227 -30.30 -16.60 -3.40
C GLU A 227 -30.68 -15.21 -2.89
N PHE A 228 -30.00 -14.17 -3.40
CA PHE A 228 -30.12 -12.80 -2.97
C PHE A 228 -30.49 -11.85 -4.12
N GLU A 229 -31.15 -10.76 -3.77
CA GLU A 229 -31.43 -9.63 -4.65
C GLU A 229 -31.19 -8.31 -3.90
N LEU A 230 -30.78 -7.28 -4.64
CA LEU A 230 -30.50 -5.95 -4.09
C LEU A 230 -31.68 -5.02 -4.35
N CYS A 231 -32.35 -4.60 -3.30
CA CYS A 231 -33.35 -3.53 -3.35
C CYS A 231 -32.67 -2.18 -3.16
N THR A 232 -33.07 -1.17 -3.94
CA THR A 232 -32.48 0.18 -3.86
C THR A 232 -33.57 1.25 -3.94
N ARG A 233 -33.46 2.31 -3.13
CA ARG A 233 -34.35 3.48 -3.19
C ARG A 233 -33.54 4.77 -3.18
N LYS A 234 -33.72 5.62 -4.19
CA LYS A 234 -33.14 6.97 -4.24
C LYS A 234 -34.06 7.96 -3.56
N LEU A 235 -33.52 8.82 -2.71
CA LEU A 235 -34.23 9.95 -2.10
C LEU A 235 -33.54 11.26 -2.51
N ASN A 236 -34.33 12.23 -2.96
CA ASN A 236 -33.84 13.54 -3.43
C ASN A 236 -33.68 14.51 -2.25
N LEU A 237 -32.86 14.11 -1.28
CA LEU A 237 -32.48 14.86 -0.10
C LEU A 237 -31.06 14.47 0.30
N CYS A 238 -30.34 15.36 0.98
CA CYS A 238 -28.96 15.11 1.43
C CYS A 238 -28.71 15.87 2.74
N PRO A 239 -29.17 15.34 3.89
CA PRO A 239 -28.83 15.90 5.18
C PRO A 239 -27.32 15.75 5.46
N ASP A 240 -26.83 16.43 6.49
CA ASP A 240 -25.43 16.33 6.89
C ASP A 240 -25.06 14.89 7.31
N THR A 241 -23.95 14.37 6.79
CA THR A 241 -23.54 12.98 7.03
C THR A 241 -23.16 12.71 8.47
N GLU A 242 -22.60 13.68 9.19
CA GLU A 242 -22.29 13.53 10.61
C GLU A 242 -23.58 13.42 11.42
N GLN A 243 -24.57 14.26 11.11
CA GLN A 243 -25.90 14.23 11.70
C GLN A 243 -26.60 12.88 11.46
N MET A 244 -26.58 12.38 10.21
CA MET A 244 -27.12 11.06 9.89
C MET A 244 -26.46 9.97 10.73
N PHE A 245 -25.13 9.91 10.74
CA PHE A 245 -24.41 8.82 11.41
C PHE A 245 -24.66 8.83 12.92
N VAL A 246 -24.58 10.01 13.54
CA VAL A 246 -24.81 10.17 14.99
C VAL A 246 -26.23 9.74 15.38
N HIS A 247 -27.26 10.07 14.60
CA HIS A 247 -28.63 9.75 14.99
C HIS A 247 -29.07 8.34 14.60
N LEU A 248 -28.54 7.78 13.51
CA LEU A 248 -28.96 6.48 12.98
C LEU A 248 -28.14 5.32 13.53
N PHE A 249 -26.82 5.48 13.71
CA PHE A 249 -25.90 4.36 13.93
C PHE A 249 -25.03 4.47 15.19
N SER A 250 -25.03 5.60 15.91
CA SER A 250 -24.16 5.79 17.09
C SER A 250 -24.41 4.82 18.25
N LYS A 251 -25.58 4.18 18.30
CA LYS A 251 -25.95 3.22 19.35
C LYS A 251 -25.69 1.77 18.95
N SER A 252 -25.33 1.52 17.70
CA SER A 252 -25.11 0.17 17.21
C SER A 252 -23.78 -0.36 17.74
N ALA A 253 -23.79 -1.63 18.17
CA ALA A 253 -22.60 -2.29 18.72
C ALA A 253 -21.51 -2.44 17.65
N SER A 254 -21.90 -2.58 16.39
CA SER A 254 -20.95 -2.48 15.27
C SER A 254 -21.54 -1.59 14.19
N ALA A 255 -20.75 -0.64 13.72
CA ALA A 255 -21.16 0.34 12.72
C ALA A 255 -19.97 0.80 11.89
N PHE A 256 -20.24 1.27 10.68
CA PHE A 256 -19.21 1.82 9.81
C PHE A 256 -19.67 3.14 9.18
N TRP A 257 -18.72 4.02 8.97
CA TRP A 257 -18.85 5.21 8.16
C TRP A 257 -17.60 5.32 7.29
N LEU A 258 -17.72 4.96 6.01
CA LEU A 258 -16.70 5.26 5.00
C LEU A 258 -16.98 6.68 4.53
N ASP A 259 -16.12 7.60 4.92
CA ASP A 259 -16.42 9.03 4.93
C ASP A 259 -15.54 9.79 3.94
N SER A 260 -16.15 10.20 2.83
CA SER A 260 -15.61 11.26 1.98
C SER A 260 -15.78 12.62 2.66
N SER A 261 -15.21 12.78 3.88
CA SER A 261 -15.32 13.99 4.71
C SER A 261 -14.84 15.25 4.00
N ARG A 262 -14.00 15.04 2.99
CA ARG A 262 -13.56 16.04 2.04
C ARG A 262 -13.90 15.56 0.64
N VAL A 263 -14.80 16.27 -0.03
CA VAL A 263 -15.22 15.99 -1.41
C VAL A 263 -14.22 16.65 -2.35
N GLU A 264 -13.52 15.83 -3.13
CA GLU A 264 -12.57 16.29 -4.13
C GLU A 264 -12.96 15.72 -5.49
N PRO A 265 -13.28 16.57 -6.48
CA PRO A 265 -13.71 16.12 -7.80
C PRO A 265 -12.73 15.10 -8.40
N GLY A 266 -13.24 13.90 -8.72
CA GLY A 266 -12.44 12.81 -9.27
C GLY A 266 -11.65 11.99 -8.26
N LEU A 267 -11.74 12.28 -6.95
CA LEU A 267 -11.10 11.52 -5.87
C LEU A 267 -12.14 10.94 -4.90
N SER A 268 -13.02 11.78 -4.35
CA SER A 268 -13.99 11.42 -3.30
C SER A 268 -15.35 12.08 -3.57
N ARG A 269 -16.39 11.25 -3.79
CA ARG A 269 -17.77 11.71 -4.10
C ARG A 269 -18.84 11.13 -3.17
N PHE A 270 -18.61 9.94 -2.62
CA PHE A 270 -19.63 9.20 -1.89
C PHE A 270 -19.20 8.92 -0.46
N SER A 271 -20.13 9.06 0.48
CA SER A 271 -19.98 8.48 1.83
C SER A 271 -20.93 7.30 1.99
N PHE A 272 -20.49 6.25 2.68
CA PHE A 272 -21.29 5.06 2.96
C PHE A 272 -21.39 4.84 4.45
N MET A 273 -22.57 4.50 4.94
CA MET A 273 -22.78 4.22 6.36
C MET A 273 -23.82 3.13 6.59
N GLY A 274 -23.64 2.37 7.67
CA GLY A 274 -24.51 1.29 8.07
C GLY A 274 -24.06 0.63 9.36
N ASP A 275 -24.77 -0.41 9.76
CA ASP A 275 -24.51 -1.18 10.96
C ASP A 275 -24.80 -2.67 10.77
N ASN A 276 -24.62 -3.46 11.83
CA ASN A 276 -24.80 -4.91 11.78
C ASN A 276 -26.23 -5.38 12.05
N SER A 277 -27.23 -4.50 12.02
CA SER A 277 -28.59 -4.84 12.49
C SER A 277 -29.42 -5.69 11.51
N GLY A 278 -28.91 -5.93 10.28
CA GLY A 278 -29.65 -6.62 9.22
C GLY A 278 -29.72 -8.14 9.36
N GLU A 279 -30.75 -8.74 8.75
CA GLU A 279 -31.02 -10.19 8.83
C GLU A 279 -29.87 -11.04 8.23
N ASN A 280 -29.22 -10.50 7.20
CA ASN A 280 -28.12 -11.16 6.49
C ASN A 280 -26.74 -10.69 6.97
N SER A 281 -26.68 -9.75 7.92
CA SER A 281 -25.43 -9.22 8.45
C SER A 281 -24.58 -10.31 9.11
N LEU A 282 -23.29 -10.25 8.85
CA LEU A 282 -22.27 -11.13 9.41
C LEU A 282 -21.18 -10.25 10.02
N LEU A 283 -20.73 -10.57 11.23
CA LEU A 283 -19.52 -10.00 11.80
C LEU A 283 -18.42 -11.07 11.77
N ILE A 284 -17.30 -10.74 11.15
CA ILE A 284 -16.18 -11.64 10.90
C ILE A 284 -14.98 -11.12 11.67
N HIS A 285 -14.41 -11.95 12.53
CA HIS A 285 -13.11 -11.72 13.16
C HIS A 285 -12.14 -12.79 12.67
N TYR A 286 -10.95 -12.37 12.28
CA TYR A 286 -9.95 -13.27 11.74
C TYR A 286 -8.61 -13.07 12.45
N ARG A 287 -7.95 -14.18 12.81
CA ARG A 287 -6.56 -14.20 13.26
C ARG A 287 -5.72 -15.02 12.29
N THR A 288 -4.65 -14.40 11.78
CA THR A 288 -3.71 -15.01 10.86
C THR A 288 -3.02 -16.21 11.51
N GLN A 289 -2.66 -16.08 12.80
CA GLN A 289 -2.14 -17.20 13.56
C GLN A 289 -3.21 -18.29 13.71
N GLY A 290 -2.96 -19.44 13.08
CA GLY A 290 -3.90 -20.58 13.09
C GLY A 290 -5.04 -20.48 12.07
N GLN A 291 -5.09 -19.42 11.25
CA GLN A 291 -6.17 -19.15 10.28
C GLN A 291 -7.56 -19.23 10.92
N GLU A 292 -7.71 -18.64 12.10
CA GLU A 292 -8.90 -18.75 12.91
C GLU A 292 -9.94 -17.71 12.50
N LEU A 293 -11.05 -18.18 11.95
CA LEU A 293 -12.17 -17.36 11.51
C LEU A 293 -13.35 -17.55 12.47
N THR A 294 -13.77 -16.46 13.11
CA THR A 294 -14.99 -16.40 13.91
C THR A 294 -16.05 -15.61 13.16
N ILE A 295 -17.22 -16.22 12.95
CA ILE A 295 -18.34 -15.60 12.24
C ILE A 295 -19.53 -15.53 13.19
N THR A 296 -19.99 -14.31 13.45
CA THR A 296 -21.17 -14.04 14.25
C THR A 296 -22.30 -13.58 13.34
N GLN A 297 -23.44 -14.27 13.39
CA GLN A 297 -24.67 -13.90 12.70
C GLN A 297 -25.81 -13.87 13.71
N SER A 298 -26.41 -12.69 13.93
CA SER A 298 -27.32 -12.48 15.06
C SER A 298 -26.64 -12.92 16.37
N ASP A 299 -27.22 -13.87 17.11
CA ASP A 299 -26.64 -14.41 18.36
C ASP A 299 -25.85 -15.71 18.15
N ASN A 300 -25.75 -16.21 16.91
CA ASN A 300 -25.06 -17.46 16.62
C ASN A 300 -23.60 -17.18 16.24
N VAL A 301 -22.68 -17.85 16.94
CA VAL A 301 -21.24 -17.79 16.66
C VAL A 301 -20.79 -19.13 16.07
N SER A 302 -20.04 -19.06 14.98
CA SER A 302 -19.42 -20.23 14.35
C SER A 302 -17.92 -20.01 14.15
N PHE A 303 -17.17 -21.10 14.19
CA PHE A 303 -15.71 -21.10 14.09
C PHE A 303 -15.29 -21.94 12.89
N LYS A 304 -14.29 -21.45 12.15
CA LYS A 304 -13.68 -22.15 11.02
C LYS A 304 -12.17 -21.93 11.01
N THR A 305 -11.49 -22.86 10.34
CA THR A 305 -10.06 -22.76 10.04
C THR A 305 -9.91 -22.63 8.53
N GLU A 306 -9.85 -21.40 8.04
CA GLU A 306 -9.71 -21.06 6.62
C GLU A 306 -9.17 -19.64 6.45
N GLY A 307 -8.40 -19.37 5.38
CA GLY A 307 -7.87 -18.04 5.10
C GLY A 307 -8.97 -17.00 4.82
N ILE A 308 -8.77 -15.78 5.31
CA ILE A 308 -9.77 -14.70 5.18
C ILE A 308 -10.08 -14.36 3.72
N PHE A 309 -9.06 -14.36 2.85
CA PHE A 309 -9.24 -14.05 1.44
C PHE A 309 -10.13 -15.10 0.75
N ASP A 310 -9.89 -16.39 0.99
CA ASP A 310 -10.70 -17.47 0.40
C ASP A 310 -12.15 -17.42 0.91
N TYR A 311 -12.35 -17.11 2.19
CA TYR A 311 -13.68 -16.91 2.77
C TYR A 311 -14.42 -15.76 2.09
N LEU A 312 -13.81 -14.56 2.02
CA LEU A 312 -14.44 -13.38 1.43
C LEU A 312 -14.79 -13.60 -0.04
N GLN A 313 -13.87 -14.20 -0.82
CA GLN A 313 -14.10 -14.50 -2.23
C GLN A 313 -15.34 -15.39 -2.41
N ARG A 314 -15.42 -16.49 -1.65
CA ARG A 314 -16.56 -17.42 -1.72
C ARG A 314 -17.88 -16.76 -1.32
N GLU A 315 -17.87 -15.94 -0.26
CA GLU A 315 -19.10 -15.29 0.21
C GLU A 315 -19.58 -14.18 -0.74
N ILE A 316 -18.65 -13.46 -1.41
CA ILE A 316 -18.95 -12.49 -2.48
C ILE A 316 -19.58 -13.22 -3.68
N GLU A 317 -18.96 -14.31 -4.15
CA GLU A 317 -19.48 -15.10 -5.27
C GLU A 317 -20.88 -15.65 -4.98
N ARG A 318 -21.10 -16.14 -3.76
CA ARG A 318 -22.42 -16.67 -3.33
C ARG A 318 -23.51 -15.60 -3.32
N ARG A 319 -23.18 -14.37 -2.93
CA ARG A 319 -24.14 -13.25 -2.78
C ARG A 319 -24.15 -12.30 -3.96
N HIS A 320 -23.54 -12.68 -5.07
CA HIS A 320 -23.30 -11.77 -6.18
C HIS A 320 -24.60 -11.12 -6.69
N CYS A 321 -24.61 -9.78 -6.70
CA CYS A 321 -25.73 -8.97 -7.17
C CYS A 321 -25.24 -7.94 -8.20
N SER A 322 -25.93 -7.82 -9.33
CA SER A 322 -25.67 -6.76 -10.31
C SER A 322 -26.24 -5.43 -9.85
N SER A 323 -25.54 -4.33 -10.12
CA SER A 323 -25.95 -2.98 -9.72
C SER A 323 -25.58 -1.90 -10.74
N GLU A 324 -25.72 -2.21 -12.04
CA GLU A 324 -25.34 -1.30 -13.15
C GLU A 324 -26.03 0.07 -13.08
N HIS A 325 -27.23 0.13 -12.49
CA HIS A 325 -28.00 1.37 -12.33
C HIS A 325 -27.46 2.31 -11.24
N LEU A 326 -26.55 1.85 -10.37
CA LEU A 326 -25.98 2.67 -9.31
C LEU A 326 -24.76 3.48 -9.80
N PRO A 327 -24.63 4.76 -9.39
CA PRO A 327 -23.53 5.63 -9.79
C PRO A 327 -22.23 5.38 -9.00
N PHE A 328 -22.19 4.35 -8.16
CA PHE A 328 -21.06 3.96 -7.32
C PHE A 328 -20.93 2.43 -7.30
N ASP A 329 -19.78 1.94 -6.82
CA ASP A 329 -19.45 0.52 -6.92
C ASP A 329 -19.83 -0.30 -5.67
N PHE A 330 -19.89 0.30 -4.48
CA PHE A 330 -20.30 -0.41 -3.27
C PHE A 330 -21.82 -0.71 -3.30
N ASN A 331 -22.21 -1.97 -3.49
CA ASN A 331 -23.59 -2.39 -3.68
C ASN A 331 -24.07 -3.34 -2.58
N CYS A 332 -23.82 -2.96 -1.32
CA CYS A 332 -23.71 -3.86 -0.18
C CYS A 332 -22.47 -4.77 -0.31
N GLY A 333 -22.12 -5.46 0.78
CA GLY A 333 -20.94 -6.33 0.81
C GLY A 333 -20.13 -6.18 2.09
N PHE A 334 -18.87 -6.57 2.05
CA PHE A 334 -18.02 -6.60 3.22
C PHE A 334 -17.35 -5.24 3.44
N VAL A 335 -17.49 -4.67 4.63
CA VAL A 335 -16.84 -3.42 5.04
C VAL A 335 -16.07 -3.65 6.33
N GLY A 336 -14.84 -3.15 6.39
CA GLY A 336 -13.96 -3.46 7.50
C GLY A 336 -12.52 -3.13 7.21
N TYR A 337 -11.61 -3.89 7.83
CA TYR A 337 -10.19 -3.72 7.64
C TYR A 337 -9.42 -5.04 7.47
N PHE A 338 -8.34 -4.94 6.72
CA PHE A 338 -7.22 -5.86 6.70
C PHE A 338 -6.09 -5.27 7.54
N GLY A 339 -5.68 -5.95 8.61
CA GLY A 339 -4.52 -5.59 9.42
C GLY A 339 -3.21 -5.94 8.73
N TYR A 340 -2.14 -5.23 9.08
CA TYR A 340 -0.83 -5.37 8.44
C TYR A 340 -0.24 -6.78 8.54
N GLU A 341 -0.47 -7.50 9.64
CA GLU A 341 0.09 -8.84 9.84
C GLU A 341 -0.52 -9.91 8.91
N LEU A 342 -1.60 -9.59 8.17
CA LEU A 342 -2.05 -10.38 7.01
C LEU A 342 -1.00 -10.46 5.89
N LYS A 343 0.09 -9.68 5.97
CA LYS A 343 1.28 -9.88 5.13
C LYS A 343 1.74 -11.34 5.10
N ALA A 344 1.52 -12.10 6.18
CA ALA A 344 1.92 -13.50 6.25
C ALA A 344 1.15 -14.40 5.27
N GLU A 345 -0.04 -13.99 4.85
CA GLU A 345 -0.84 -14.66 3.80
C GLU A 345 -0.60 -14.07 2.41
N SER A 346 0.27 -13.06 2.31
CA SER A 346 0.62 -12.35 1.07
C SER A 346 2.12 -12.46 0.73
N GLY A 347 2.83 -13.40 1.37
CA GLY A 347 4.25 -13.72 1.11
C GLY A 347 5.24 -13.27 2.19
N GLY A 348 4.81 -12.45 3.15
CA GLY A 348 5.61 -12.08 4.32
C GLY A 348 5.68 -13.18 5.38
N LYS A 349 6.42 -12.92 6.47
CA LYS A 349 6.46 -13.80 7.65
C LYS A 349 5.54 -13.27 8.75
N PHE A 350 5.02 -14.18 9.57
CA PHE A 350 4.27 -13.83 10.79
C PHE A 350 5.25 -13.83 11.98
N ASN A 351 5.79 -12.66 12.31
CA ASN A 351 6.76 -12.51 13.42
C ASN A 351 6.16 -11.80 14.64
N HIS A 352 5.10 -11.01 14.44
CA HIS A 352 4.48 -10.21 15.49
C HIS A 352 2.98 -10.50 15.55
N THR A 353 2.43 -10.56 16.76
CA THR A 353 1.00 -10.82 16.99
C THR A 353 0.33 -9.52 17.44
N SER A 354 -0.72 -9.10 16.72
CA SER A 354 -1.54 -7.96 17.15
C SER A 354 -2.47 -8.34 18.31
N ALA A 355 -2.78 -7.37 19.17
CA ALA A 355 -3.80 -7.53 20.20
C ALA A 355 -5.21 -7.67 19.60
N LEU A 356 -5.46 -6.95 18.49
CA LEU A 356 -6.69 -7.00 17.73
C LEU A 356 -6.65 -8.11 16.67
N PRO A 357 -7.81 -8.57 16.17
CA PRO A 357 -7.84 -9.47 15.02
C PRO A 357 -7.11 -8.88 13.80
N ASP A 358 -6.48 -9.74 13.01
CA ASP A 358 -5.75 -9.35 11.80
C ASP A 358 -6.69 -9.00 10.65
N ALA A 359 -7.98 -9.36 10.74
CA ALA A 359 -9.03 -8.79 9.91
C ALA A 359 -10.34 -8.70 10.69
N MET A 360 -11.11 -7.64 10.46
CA MET A 360 -12.51 -7.58 10.90
C MET A 360 -13.38 -7.02 9.80
N PHE A 361 -14.44 -7.73 9.45
CA PHE A 361 -15.40 -7.33 8.43
C PHE A 361 -16.83 -7.50 8.90
N MET A 362 -17.68 -6.58 8.46
CA MET A 362 -19.12 -6.69 8.54
C MET A 362 -19.68 -6.89 7.14
N LEU A 363 -20.58 -7.86 6.94
CA LEU A 363 -21.44 -7.87 5.76
C LEU A 363 -22.52 -6.80 5.93
N ALA A 364 -22.31 -5.64 5.33
CA ALA A 364 -23.29 -4.56 5.25
C ALA A 364 -24.39 -4.96 4.26
N ASP A 365 -25.40 -5.65 4.75
CA ASP A 365 -26.60 -6.02 4.00
C ASP A 365 -27.61 -4.87 3.90
N ARG A 366 -27.50 -3.85 4.76
CA ARG A 366 -28.26 -2.60 4.69
C ARG A 366 -27.32 -1.42 4.85
N MET A 367 -27.45 -0.44 3.96
CA MET A 367 -26.60 0.75 4.03
C MET A 367 -27.22 1.96 3.35
N ILE A 368 -26.67 3.12 3.70
CA ILE A 368 -26.97 4.40 3.08
C ILE A 368 -25.73 4.85 2.33
N ALA A 369 -25.89 5.16 1.05
CA ALA A 369 -24.89 5.86 0.25
C ALA A 369 -25.33 7.31 0.05
N VAL A 370 -24.43 8.25 0.31
CA VAL A 370 -24.67 9.69 0.16
C VAL A 370 -23.84 10.18 -1.03
N ASP A 371 -24.51 10.77 -2.02
CA ASP A 371 -23.89 11.40 -3.17
C ASP A 371 -23.73 12.90 -2.90
N HIS A 372 -22.53 13.32 -2.54
CA HIS A 372 -22.25 14.72 -2.20
C HIS A 372 -22.32 15.65 -3.41
N GLN A 373 -22.19 15.11 -4.63
CA GLN A 373 -22.25 15.91 -5.85
C GLN A 373 -23.69 16.16 -6.28
N GLU A 374 -24.50 15.12 -6.32
CA GLU A 374 -25.92 15.21 -6.72
C GLU A 374 -26.83 15.63 -5.56
N GLN A 375 -26.31 15.71 -4.34
CA GLN A 375 -27.07 16.02 -3.13
C GLN A 375 -28.27 15.07 -2.99
N THR A 376 -28.01 13.77 -3.13
CA THR A 376 -29.03 12.72 -2.98
C THR A 376 -28.51 11.55 -2.15
N ILE A 377 -29.41 10.78 -1.56
CA ILE A 377 -29.08 9.54 -0.87
C ILE A 377 -29.69 8.33 -1.56
N TYR A 378 -29.02 7.20 -1.43
CA TYR A 378 -29.46 5.90 -1.89
C TYR A 378 -29.53 4.97 -0.68
N LEU A 379 -30.69 4.36 -0.48
CA LEU A 379 -30.90 3.30 0.50
C LEU A 379 -30.73 1.96 -0.21
N LEU A 380 -29.94 1.06 0.36
CA LEU A 380 -29.65 -0.25 -0.22
C LEU A 380 -29.96 -1.34 0.82
N CYS A 381 -30.63 -2.39 0.37
CA CYS A 381 -30.97 -3.54 1.20
C CYS A 381 -30.79 -4.84 0.39
N LEU A 382 -29.87 -5.69 0.82
CA LEU A 382 -29.69 -7.04 0.34
C LEU A 382 -30.68 -7.97 1.04
N ILE A 383 -31.55 -8.61 0.26
CA ILE A 383 -32.57 -9.51 0.77
C ILE A 383 -32.41 -10.90 0.14
N GLN A 384 -32.95 -11.91 0.83
CA GLN A 384 -33.20 -13.19 0.16
C GLN A 384 -34.32 -13.00 -0.86
N LYS A 385 -34.15 -13.63 -2.04
CA LYS A 385 -35.07 -13.48 -3.16
C LYS A 385 -36.52 -13.74 -2.74
N GLY A 386 -37.40 -12.78 -3.01
CA GLY A 386 -38.83 -12.86 -2.71
C GLY A 386 -39.26 -12.32 -1.34
N LYS A 387 -38.33 -11.78 -0.53
CA LYS A 387 -38.63 -11.11 0.75
C LYS A 387 -38.65 -9.57 0.66
N THR A 388 -39.21 -9.01 -0.42
CA THR A 388 -39.15 -7.55 -0.71
C THR A 388 -39.81 -6.66 0.34
N ALA A 389 -40.85 -7.14 1.03
CA ALA A 389 -41.55 -6.38 2.05
C ALA A 389 -40.61 -5.85 3.16
N SER A 390 -39.61 -6.64 3.56
CA SER A 390 -38.66 -6.25 4.60
C SER A 390 -37.77 -5.06 4.18
N ALA A 391 -37.44 -4.95 2.88
CA ALA A 391 -36.67 -3.83 2.37
C ALA A 391 -37.49 -2.53 2.36
N GLU A 392 -38.74 -2.60 1.91
CA GLU A 392 -39.65 -1.45 1.86
C GLU A 392 -39.93 -0.90 3.27
N ASP A 393 -40.18 -1.76 4.25
CA ASP A 393 -40.38 -1.38 5.65
C ASP A 393 -39.15 -0.65 6.21
N TRP A 394 -37.94 -1.16 5.92
CA TRP A 394 -36.70 -0.51 6.34
C TRP A 394 -36.50 0.84 5.64
N PHE A 395 -36.78 0.94 4.34
CA PHE A 395 -36.66 2.20 3.61
C PHE A 395 -37.60 3.28 4.15
N GLU A 396 -38.85 2.95 4.48
CA GLU A 396 -39.78 3.90 5.11
C GLU A 396 -39.30 4.33 6.51
N ALA A 397 -38.82 3.38 7.31
CA ALA A 397 -38.30 3.67 8.65
C ALA A 397 -37.11 4.66 8.60
N ILE A 398 -36.13 4.40 7.74
CA ILE A 398 -34.96 5.27 7.56
C ILE A 398 -35.37 6.63 7.00
N LYS A 399 -36.25 6.67 5.99
CA LYS A 399 -36.75 7.94 5.43
C LYS A 399 -37.41 8.79 6.52
N ASN A 400 -38.28 8.19 7.34
CA ASN A 400 -38.96 8.91 8.43
C ASN A 400 -37.98 9.43 9.49
N GLN A 401 -36.92 8.68 9.81
CA GLN A 401 -35.87 9.14 10.71
C GLN A 401 -35.08 10.30 10.11
N ILE A 402 -34.74 10.22 8.82
CA ILE A 402 -34.01 11.26 8.10
C ILE A 402 -34.81 12.57 8.02
N ASP A 403 -36.10 12.48 7.71
CA ASP A 403 -37.01 13.65 7.63
C ASP A 403 -37.14 14.39 8.97
N ASN A 404 -36.82 13.72 10.10
CA ASN A 404 -36.96 14.26 11.45
C ASN A 404 -35.64 14.27 12.25
N LEU A 405 -34.49 14.38 11.57
CA LEU A 405 -33.18 14.39 12.23
C LEU A 405 -33.06 15.58 13.22
N PRO A 406 -32.82 15.31 14.52
CA PRO A 406 -32.56 16.37 15.48
C PRO A 406 -31.25 17.10 15.15
N PRO A 407 -31.06 18.36 15.57
CA PRO A 407 -29.76 19.02 15.45
C PRO A 407 -28.65 18.23 16.18
N LEU A 408 -27.45 18.24 15.60
CA LEU A 408 -26.27 17.62 16.20
C LEU A 408 -25.98 18.23 17.58
N SER A 409 -25.82 17.36 18.58
CA SER A 409 -25.27 17.77 19.87
C SER A 409 -23.83 18.26 19.68
N PRO A 410 -23.42 19.36 20.34
CA PRO A 410 -22.03 19.77 20.35
C PRO A 410 -21.17 18.68 20.98
N ILE A 411 -19.91 18.57 20.56
CA ILE A 411 -18.94 17.71 21.23
C ILE A 411 -18.74 18.26 22.64
N VAL A 412 -19.23 17.52 23.65
CA VAL A 412 -19.05 17.90 25.05
C VAL A 412 -17.77 17.22 25.52
N PRO A 413 -16.77 17.99 25.95
CA PRO A 413 -15.55 17.37 26.40
C PRO A 413 -15.75 16.56 27.68
N GLN A 414 -14.99 15.47 27.81
CA GLN A 414 -15.10 14.60 28.98
C GLN A 414 -14.56 15.24 30.27
N ASN A 415 -13.87 16.39 30.18
CA ASN A 415 -13.33 17.16 31.31
C ASN A 415 -12.49 16.30 32.28
N LYS A 416 -11.61 15.45 31.75
CA LYS A 416 -10.66 14.71 32.58
C LYS A 416 -9.65 15.69 33.18
N LYS A 417 -9.58 15.76 34.52
CA LYS A 417 -8.61 16.63 35.25
C LYS A 417 -7.17 16.12 35.21
N THR A 418 -6.94 14.96 34.62
CA THR A 418 -5.64 14.30 34.51
C THR A 418 -4.97 14.67 33.19
N PRO A 419 -3.66 14.97 33.18
CA PRO A 419 -2.90 15.17 31.95
C PRO A 419 -3.00 13.96 31.02
N VAL A 420 -3.10 14.19 29.71
CA VAL A 420 -2.99 13.14 28.70
C VAL A 420 -1.52 12.95 28.40
N ILE A 421 -1.01 11.76 28.70
CA ILE A 421 0.40 11.41 28.49
C ILE A 421 0.49 10.56 27.24
N PHE A 422 1.38 10.94 26.33
CA PHE A 422 1.69 10.16 25.13
C PHE A 422 3.08 9.56 25.26
N ARG A 423 3.23 8.31 24.83
CA ARG A 423 4.49 7.57 24.88
C ARG A 423 4.77 6.98 23.52
N LEU A 424 5.99 7.16 23.01
CA LEU A 424 6.42 6.43 21.84
C LEU A 424 6.72 4.99 22.23
N SER A 425 6.38 4.05 21.36
CA SER A 425 6.75 2.64 21.52
C SER A 425 8.27 2.46 21.47
N ARG A 426 8.89 3.07 20.47
CA ARG A 426 10.34 3.26 20.39
C ARG A 426 10.68 4.72 20.63
N SER A 427 11.57 4.99 21.56
CA SER A 427 12.05 6.36 21.81
C SER A 427 12.68 6.99 20.58
N GLU A 428 12.77 8.33 20.57
CA GLU A 428 13.43 9.10 19.50
C GLU A 428 14.80 8.50 19.16
N LYS A 429 15.63 8.26 20.18
CA LYS A 429 16.95 7.65 20.01
C LYS A 429 16.88 6.29 19.31
N THR A 430 16.03 5.38 19.78
CA THR A 430 15.91 4.05 19.17
C THR A 430 15.41 4.14 17.73
N TYR A 431 14.49 5.06 17.44
CA TYR A 431 13.97 5.26 16.09
C TYR A 431 15.06 5.80 15.14
N LEU A 432 15.86 6.77 15.59
CA LEU A 432 17.02 7.27 14.84
C LEU A 432 18.06 6.17 14.58
N ASP A 433 18.38 5.36 15.60
CA ASP A 433 19.27 4.20 15.47
C ASP A 433 18.73 3.17 14.46
N ASP A 434 17.40 2.99 14.38
CA ASP A 434 16.75 2.10 13.41
C ASP A 434 16.75 2.69 11.98
N ILE A 435 16.66 4.02 11.83
CA ILE A 435 16.84 4.69 10.52
C ILE A 435 18.24 4.44 9.98
N GLU A 436 19.27 4.57 10.82
CA GLU A 436 20.66 4.31 10.41
C GLU A 436 20.86 2.87 9.94
N LYS A 437 20.21 1.89 10.61
CA LYS A 437 20.20 0.50 10.14
C LYS A 437 19.48 0.36 8.79
N CYS A 438 18.37 1.07 8.57
CA CYS A 438 17.71 1.07 7.26
C CYS A 438 18.65 1.59 6.16
N LEU A 439 19.36 2.70 6.42
CA LEU A 439 20.34 3.26 5.50
C LEU A 439 21.49 2.28 5.21
N GLN A 440 21.94 1.54 6.22
CA GLN A 440 22.94 0.48 6.05
C GLN A 440 22.42 -0.65 5.16
N GLU A 441 21.22 -1.17 5.39
CA GLU A 441 20.61 -2.22 4.56
C GLU A 441 20.42 -1.74 3.10
N ILE A 442 20.07 -0.46 2.91
CA ILE A 442 20.00 0.16 1.59
C ILE A 442 21.38 0.18 0.92
N HIS A 443 22.42 0.61 1.65
CA HIS A 443 23.80 0.65 1.13
C HIS A 443 24.33 -0.75 0.77
N GLU A 444 23.97 -1.78 1.54
CA GLU A 444 24.35 -3.17 1.25
C GLU A 444 23.56 -3.82 0.11
N GLY A 445 22.61 -3.08 -0.50
CA GLY A 445 21.79 -3.56 -1.62
C GLY A 445 20.70 -4.54 -1.19
N GLU A 446 20.37 -4.60 0.10
CA GLU A 446 19.33 -5.48 0.63
C GLU A 446 17.93 -4.89 0.37
N THR A 447 17.80 -3.58 0.22
CA THR A 447 16.54 -2.88 -0.11
C THR A 447 16.80 -1.53 -0.77
N TYR A 448 15.78 -0.94 -1.39
CA TYR A 448 15.82 0.38 -2.01
C TYR A 448 15.18 1.45 -1.13
N GLN A 449 14.13 1.06 -0.39
CA GLN A 449 13.36 1.90 0.51
C GLN A 449 12.79 1.05 1.64
N VAL A 450 12.78 1.56 2.87
CA VAL A 450 12.11 0.94 4.03
C VAL A 450 11.10 1.92 4.62
N CYS A 451 9.81 1.56 4.68
CA CYS A 451 8.84 2.34 5.44
C CYS A 451 8.90 1.95 6.92
N LEU A 452 9.72 2.67 7.69
CA LEU A 452 9.89 2.46 9.12
C LEU A 452 8.79 3.17 9.90
N THR A 453 8.09 2.46 10.78
CA THR A 453 6.94 3.00 11.52
C THR A 453 7.20 3.12 13.01
N ASN A 454 6.32 3.76 13.77
CA ASN A 454 6.33 3.76 15.23
C ASN A 454 4.89 3.89 15.73
N GLN A 455 4.66 3.64 17.02
CA GLN A 455 3.36 3.81 17.66
C GLN A 455 3.47 4.85 18.77
N ILE A 456 2.42 5.66 18.90
CA ILE A 456 2.22 6.56 20.03
C ILE A 456 1.05 6.02 20.84
N TYR A 457 1.28 5.75 22.12
CA TYR A 457 0.29 5.20 23.05
C TYR A 457 -0.15 6.24 24.08
N THR A 458 -1.42 6.16 24.49
CA THR A 458 -1.94 6.84 25.67
C THR A 458 -2.97 5.98 26.39
N ASP A 459 -2.97 6.05 27.73
CA ASP A 459 -3.93 5.35 28.60
C ASP A 459 -5.31 6.04 28.60
N THR A 460 -5.46 7.13 27.82
CA THR A 460 -6.70 7.90 27.72
C THR A 460 -7.50 7.47 26.51
N THR A 461 -8.64 6.79 26.75
CA THR A 461 -9.60 6.44 25.71
C THR A 461 -10.90 7.26 25.87
N PRO A 462 -11.16 8.27 25.02
CA PRO A 462 -12.46 8.93 24.91
C PRO A 462 -13.49 8.07 24.17
N ASP A 463 -14.73 8.54 24.05
CA ASP A 463 -15.70 7.91 23.12
C ASP A 463 -15.14 7.96 21.69
N PRO A 464 -15.07 6.82 20.98
CA PRO A 464 -14.46 6.79 19.64
C PRO A 464 -15.17 7.64 18.60
N LEU A 465 -16.50 7.78 18.69
CA LEU A 465 -17.24 8.59 17.72
C LEU A 465 -17.00 10.08 17.99
N GLU A 466 -17.02 10.52 19.25
CA GLU A 466 -16.66 11.89 19.60
C GLU A 466 -15.22 12.24 19.19
N PHE A 467 -14.28 11.30 19.35
CA PHE A 467 -12.91 11.47 18.86
C PHE A 467 -12.89 11.62 17.32
N TYR A 468 -13.58 10.75 16.61
CA TYR A 468 -13.64 10.81 15.15
C TYR A 468 -14.29 12.12 14.66
N ARG A 469 -15.36 12.58 15.31
CA ARG A 469 -16.00 13.87 15.03
C ARG A 469 -15.01 15.04 15.18
N SER A 470 -14.15 15.03 16.21
CA SER A 470 -13.07 16.03 16.35
C SER A 470 -12.04 15.91 15.23
N LEU A 471 -11.56 14.69 14.96
CA LEU A 471 -10.56 14.43 13.92
C LEU A 471 -11.05 14.87 12.53
N ARG A 472 -12.30 14.56 12.19
CA ARG A 472 -12.96 14.94 10.93
C ARG A 472 -12.94 16.46 10.69
N ARG A 473 -13.06 17.27 11.75
CA ARG A 473 -13.00 18.75 11.65
C ARG A 473 -11.56 19.26 11.49
N ILE A 474 -10.60 18.63 12.16
CA ILE A 474 -9.19 19.06 12.18
C ILE A 474 -8.46 18.64 10.91
N ASN A 475 -8.70 17.41 10.46
CA ASN A 475 -8.01 16.80 9.33
C ASN A 475 -9.04 16.03 8.47
N PRO A 476 -9.86 16.73 7.67
CA PRO A 476 -10.76 16.07 6.74
C PRO A 476 -9.95 15.43 5.60
N ALA A 477 -10.29 14.19 5.23
CA ALA A 477 -9.55 13.40 4.26
C ALA A 477 -10.50 12.69 3.26
N PRO A 478 -10.04 12.42 2.03
CA PRO A 478 -10.85 11.79 0.98
C PRO A 478 -11.18 10.32 1.25
N TYR A 479 -10.32 9.60 1.97
CA TYR A 479 -10.52 8.19 2.34
C TYR A 479 -10.59 8.01 3.85
N ALA A 480 -11.28 8.93 4.54
CA ALA A 480 -11.51 8.83 5.97
C ALA A 480 -12.51 7.69 6.28
N ALA A 481 -12.41 7.13 7.47
CA ALA A 481 -13.33 6.10 7.92
C ALA A 481 -13.47 6.09 9.43
N PHE A 482 -14.68 5.78 9.90
CA PHE A 482 -14.95 5.38 11.27
C PHE A 482 -15.49 3.96 11.27
N LEU A 483 -14.81 3.04 11.98
CA LEU A 483 -15.29 1.69 12.21
C LEU A 483 -15.49 1.48 13.71
N ARG A 484 -16.58 0.81 14.08
CA ARG A 484 -16.84 0.35 15.44
C ARG A 484 -17.12 -1.14 15.44
N PHE A 485 -16.44 -1.87 16.31
CA PHE A 485 -16.64 -3.29 16.56
C PHE A 485 -16.66 -3.55 18.07
N GLY A 486 -17.85 -3.49 18.66
CA GLY A 486 -18.02 -3.52 20.12
C GLY A 486 -17.33 -2.32 20.75
N ASP A 487 -16.39 -2.59 21.65
CA ASP A 487 -15.62 -1.57 22.35
C ASP A 487 -14.37 -1.07 21.59
N VAL A 488 -14.12 -1.61 20.40
CA VAL A 488 -13.02 -1.17 19.53
C VAL A 488 -13.53 -0.12 18.56
N GLY A 489 -12.89 1.05 18.56
CA GLY A 489 -13.12 2.12 17.59
C GLY A 489 -11.89 2.40 16.74
N ILE A 490 -12.06 2.57 15.44
CA ILE A 490 -11.00 2.94 14.51
C ILE A 490 -11.41 4.27 13.87
N ALA A 491 -10.60 5.30 14.10
CA ALA A 491 -10.80 6.65 13.58
C ALA A 491 -9.68 6.97 12.58
N CYS A 492 -9.98 6.84 11.29
CA CYS A 492 -9.04 6.94 10.18
C CYS A 492 -9.27 8.24 9.39
N SER A 493 -8.19 8.96 9.10
CA SER A 493 -8.18 10.18 8.28
C SER A 493 -7.15 10.03 7.14
N SER A 494 -7.27 8.95 6.37
CA SER A 494 -6.28 8.61 5.34
C SER A 494 -6.43 9.47 4.08
N PRO A 495 -5.34 10.07 3.57
CA PRO A 495 -5.32 10.74 2.27
C PRO A 495 -5.02 9.78 1.11
N GLU A 496 -4.61 8.53 1.37
CA GLU A 496 -4.01 7.66 0.36
C GLU A 496 -4.89 6.43 0.08
N ARG A 497 -5.14 6.19 -1.21
CA ARG A 497 -5.80 4.98 -1.70
C ARG A 497 -4.77 3.88 -1.87
N PHE A 498 -5.05 2.71 -1.29
CA PHE A 498 -4.28 1.50 -1.56
C PHE A 498 -4.66 0.96 -2.94
N LEU A 499 -5.93 0.64 -3.14
CA LEU A 499 -6.39 -0.07 -4.33
C LEU A 499 -7.90 0.13 -4.53
N GLN A 500 -8.29 0.50 -5.74
CA GLN A 500 -9.68 0.46 -6.22
C GLN A 500 -9.78 -0.59 -7.34
N ILE A 501 -10.82 -1.42 -7.32
CA ILE A 501 -11.20 -2.29 -8.42
C ILE A 501 -12.66 -1.98 -8.76
N ASP A 502 -12.92 -1.48 -9.97
CA ASP A 502 -14.29 -1.25 -10.42
C ASP A 502 -15.00 -2.56 -10.79
N ARG A 503 -16.32 -2.49 -10.99
CA ARG A 503 -17.14 -3.66 -11.35
C ARG A 503 -16.81 -4.24 -12.74
N GLN A 504 -16.00 -3.55 -13.55
CA GLN A 504 -15.49 -4.02 -14.85
C GLN A 504 -14.10 -4.67 -14.72
N GLY A 505 -13.53 -4.72 -13.52
CA GLY A 505 -12.24 -5.30 -13.24
C GLY A 505 -11.06 -4.39 -13.59
N TRP A 506 -11.24 -3.07 -13.69
CA TRP A 506 -10.11 -2.15 -13.72
C TRP A 506 -9.61 -1.87 -12.32
N ALA A 507 -8.37 -2.28 -12.06
CA ALA A 507 -7.64 -1.93 -10.86
C ALA A 507 -6.95 -0.56 -11.03
N GLU A 508 -6.97 0.26 -9.98
CA GLU A 508 -6.26 1.54 -9.89
C GLU A 508 -5.61 1.68 -8.51
N THR A 509 -4.37 2.17 -8.48
CA THR A 509 -3.67 2.59 -7.25
C THR A 509 -3.04 3.96 -7.44
N LYS A 510 -2.98 4.74 -6.35
CA LYS A 510 -2.55 6.15 -6.37
C LYS A 510 -1.53 6.44 -5.27
N PRO A 511 -0.28 5.97 -5.38
CA PRO A 511 0.76 6.26 -4.40
C PRO A 511 1.04 7.76 -4.30
N ILE A 512 1.23 8.23 -3.08
CA ILE A 512 1.55 9.63 -2.76
C ILE A 512 2.95 9.67 -2.16
N LYS A 513 3.82 10.54 -2.68
CA LYS A 513 5.15 10.85 -2.11
C LYS A 513 5.39 12.35 -2.13
N GLY A 514 6.08 12.88 -1.13
CA GLY A 514 6.25 14.33 -0.97
C GLY A 514 4.93 15.06 -0.70
N THR A 515 4.92 15.94 0.29
CA THR A 515 3.75 16.77 0.61
C THR A 515 4.24 18.12 1.11
N LEU A 516 3.82 19.19 0.46
CA LEU A 516 4.13 20.55 0.90
C LEU A 516 2.84 21.29 1.27
N PRO A 517 2.88 22.20 2.26
CA PRO A 517 1.72 23.05 2.57
C PRO A 517 1.40 23.98 1.39
N ARG A 518 0.21 24.58 1.41
CA ARG A 518 -0.11 25.69 0.51
C ARG A 518 0.67 26.95 0.88
N GLY A 519 1.06 27.71 -0.12
CA GLY A 519 1.68 29.02 0.07
C GLY A 519 0.67 30.04 0.62
N LYS A 520 1.15 31.02 1.40
CA LYS A 520 0.31 32.11 1.93
C LYS A 520 -0.06 33.11 0.83
N THR A 521 0.70 33.11 -0.27
CA THR A 521 0.48 33.96 -1.45
C THR A 521 0.54 33.11 -2.73
N PRO A 522 -0.08 33.54 -3.85
CA PRO A 522 -0.01 32.80 -5.11
C PRO A 522 1.42 32.57 -5.62
N ALA A 523 2.34 33.51 -5.39
CA ALA A 523 3.75 33.38 -5.78
C ALA A 523 4.48 32.32 -4.96
N GLU A 524 4.29 32.34 -3.63
CA GLU A 524 4.83 31.32 -2.73
C GLU A 524 4.24 29.93 -3.05
N ASP A 525 2.94 29.86 -3.33
CA ASP A 525 2.25 28.63 -3.67
C ASP A 525 2.78 27.99 -4.97
N PHE A 526 3.06 28.83 -5.98
CA PHE A 526 3.71 28.40 -7.21
C PHE A 526 5.14 27.89 -6.97
N ILE A 527 5.93 28.59 -6.15
CA ILE A 527 7.30 28.16 -5.80
C ILE A 527 7.27 26.80 -5.10
N LEU A 528 6.39 26.60 -4.12
CA LEU A 528 6.25 25.32 -3.41
C LEU A 528 5.83 24.18 -4.37
N CYS A 529 4.90 24.46 -5.29
CA CYS A 529 4.49 23.50 -6.31
C CYS A 529 5.67 23.08 -7.20
N GLU A 530 6.47 24.03 -7.68
CA GLU A 530 7.65 23.74 -8.51
C GLU A 530 8.81 23.10 -7.72
N GLN A 531 8.94 23.41 -6.42
CA GLN A 531 9.87 22.71 -5.53
C GLN A 531 9.51 21.22 -5.41
N LEU A 532 8.25 20.91 -5.13
CA LEU A 532 7.79 19.52 -5.05
C LEU A 532 7.92 18.78 -6.39
N ARG A 533 7.59 19.46 -7.50
CA ARG A 533 7.70 18.89 -8.86
C ARG A 533 9.12 18.45 -9.20
N ASN A 534 10.11 19.19 -8.73
CA ASN A 534 11.52 19.02 -9.05
C ASN A 534 12.34 18.40 -7.90
N SER A 535 11.69 17.97 -6.82
CA SER A 535 12.35 17.32 -5.69
C SER A 535 12.94 15.96 -6.11
N GLU A 536 14.27 15.86 -6.14
CA GLU A 536 14.96 14.61 -6.52
C GLU A 536 14.59 13.46 -5.58
N LYS A 537 14.57 13.71 -4.26
CA LYS A 537 14.18 12.73 -3.24
C LYS A 537 12.77 12.22 -3.49
N ASP A 538 11.78 13.11 -3.57
CA ASP A 538 10.37 12.71 -3.68
C ASP A 538 10.08 11.98 -4.99
N ARG A 539 10.72 12.41 -6.09
CA ARG A 539 10.60 11.75 -7.39
C ARG A 539 11.22 10.36 -7.39
N ALA A 540 12.40 10.20 -6.79
CA ALA A 540 13.07 8.92 -6.67
C ALA A 540 12.27 7.94 -5.81
N GLU A 541 11.78 8.41 -4.66
CA GLU A 541 10.90 7.62 -3.78
C GLU A 541 9.59 7.24 -4.50
N ASN A 542 8.97 8.18 -5.21
CA ASN A 542 7.77 7.90 -5.99
C ASN A 542 8.06 6.82 -7.04
N LEU A 543 9.14 6.96 -7.83
CA LEU A 543 9.48 6.03 -8.91
C LEU A 543 9.65 4.60 -8.40
N MET A 544 10.36 4.41 -7.28
CA MET A 544 10.54 3.11 -6.64
C MET A 544 9.20 2.44 -6.33
N ILE A 545 8.24 3.20 -5.79
CA ILE A 545 6.90 2.70 -5.47
C ILE A 545 6.04 2.52 -6.72
N VAL A 546 6.17 3.37 -7.73
CA VAL A 546 5.44 3.22 -8.99
C VAL A 546 5.79 1.89 -9.66
N ASP A 547 7.07 1.58 -9.79
CA ASP A 547 7.49 0.32 -10.41
C ASP A 547 7.08 -0.90 -9.57
N LEU A 548 7.10 -0.78 -8.23
CA LEU A 548 6.59 -1.81 -7.32
C LEU A 548 5.10 -2.09 -7.56
N LEU A 549 4.30 -1.03 -7.68
CA LEU A 549 2.86 -1.16 -7.85
C LEU A 549 2.49 -1.62 -9.28
N ARG A 550 3.28 -1.23 -10.29
CA ARG A 550 3.16 -1.81 -11.64
C ARG A 550 3.43 -3.30 -11.62
N ASN A 551 4.41 -3.75 -10.84
CA ASN A 551 4.70 -5.18 -10.66
C ASN A 551 3.55 -5.89 -9.95
N ASP A 552 3.03 -5.33 -8.85
CA ASP A 552 1.90 -5.90 -8.12
C ASP A 552 0.68 -6.09 -9.04
N LEU A 553 0.33 -5.08 -9.85
CA LEU A 553 -0.73 -5.19 -10.84
C LEU A 553 -0.36 -6.14 -11.98
N GLY A 554 0.90 -6.15 -12.43
CA GLY A 554 1.41 -7.01 -13.49
C GLY A 554 1.31 -8.50 -13.18
N ARG A 555 1.21 -8.88 -11.90
CA ARG A 555 0.95 -10.25 -11.45
C ARG A 555 -0.46 -10.74 -11.77
N VAL A 556 -1.45 -9.85 -11.80
CA VAL A 556 -2.89 -10.19 -11.86
C VAL A 556 -3.60 -9.62 -13.09
N CYS A 557 -3.08 -8.55 -13.68
CA CYS A 557 -3.65 -7.87 -14.83
C CYS A 557 -3.26 -8.51 -16.16
N ALA A 558 -4.10 -8.31 -17.17
CA ALA A 558 -3.84 -8.75 -18.53
C ALA A 558 -2.66 -7.98 -19.14
N VAL A 559 -1.87 -8.67 -19.95
CA VAL A 559 -0.72 -8.09 -20.65
C VAL A 559 -1.14 -6.94 -21.57
N GLY A 560 -0.37 -5.86 -21.58
CA GLY A 560 -0.68 -4.64 -22.33
C GLY A 560 -1.67 -3.70 -21.64
N THR A 561 -2.21 -4.04 -20.46
CA THR A 561 -3.21 -3.20 -19.78
C THR A 561 -2.64 -2.39 -18.62
N VAL A 562 -1.48 -2.78 -18.06
CA VAL A 562 -0.84 -2.06 -16.95
C VAL A 562 -0.16 -0.79 -17.50
N HIS A 563 -0.65 0.38 -17.12
CA HIS A 563 -0.16 1.66 -17.60
C HIS A 563 -0.22 2.75 -16.52
N VAL A 564 0.51 3.85 -16.74
CA VAL A 564 0.64 4.97 -15.79
C VAL A 564 0.08 6.25 -16.42
N PRO A 565 -1.25 6.49 -16.36
CA PRO A 565 -1.87 7.65 -17.01
C PRO A 565 -1.43 9.02 -16.47
N LYS A 566 -1.00 9.08 -15.21
CA LYS A 566 -0.40 10.28 -14.59
C LYS A 566 0.83 9.87 -13.81
N LEU A 567 2.01 10.36 -14.16
CA LEU A 567 3.27 10.03 -13.50
C LEU A 567 3.82 11.25 -12.77
N MET A 568 4.03 11.15 -11.46
CA MET A 568 4.61 12.18 -10.59
C MET A 568 3.97 13.56 -10.81
N ALA A 569 2.63 13.59 -10.89
CA ALA A 569 1.88 14.82 -11.07
C ALA A 569 1.72 15.52 -9.72
N VAL A 570 2.02 16.82 -9.66
CA VAL A 570 1.66 17.62 -8.48
C VAL A 570 0.15 17.87 -8.53
N GLU A 571 -0.59 17.27 -7.61
CA GLU A 571 -2.00 17.53 -7.38
C GLU A 571 -2.15 18.55 -6.24
N THR A 572 -2.83 19.66 -6.54
CA THR A 572 -3.07 20.74 -5.58
C THR A 572 -4.42 20.54 -4.90
N TYR A 573 -4.36 20.56 -3.58
CA TYR A 573 -5.49 20.39 -2.70
C TYR A 573 -5.72 21.68 -1.88
N ALA A 574 -6.85 21.79 -1.16
CA ALA A 574 -7.18 22.99 -0.38
C ALA A 574 -6.10 23.37 0.65
N THR A 575 -5.40 22.39 1.24
CA THR A 575 -4.44 22.60 2.34
C THR A 575 -3.01 22.18 2.03
N VAL A 576 -2.78 21.41 0.95
CA VAL A 576 -1.45 20.87 0.60
C VAL A 576 -1.30 20.70 -0.92
N HIS A 577 -0.05 20.54 -1.37
CA HIS A 577 0.34 19.97 -2.67
C HIS A 577 0.91 18.57 -2.43
N GLN A 578 0.64 17.63 -3.35
CA GLN A 578 1.15 16.25 -3.25
C GLN A 578 1.66 15.73 -4.58
N LEU A 579 2.75 14.96 -4.59
CA LEU A 579 3.20 14.24 -5.79
C LEU A 579 2.45 12.92 -5.88
N VAL A 580 1.60 12.79 -6.89
CA VAL A 580 0.71 11.65 -7.08
C VAL A 580 1.01 10.98 -8.40
N THR A 581 1.12 9.65 -8.38
CA THR A 581 1.11 8.83 -9.58
C THR A 581 -0.18 8.01 -9.61
N THR A 582 -0.76 7.80 -10.78
CA THR A 582 -1.91 6.89 -10.97
C THR A 582 -1.44 5.73 -11.83
N ILE A 583 -1.63 4.50 -11.34
CA ILE A 583 -1.32 3.26 -12.08
C ILE A 583 -2.62 2.49 -12.25
N ARG A 584 -2.89 2.00 -13.47
CA ARG A 584 -4.10 1.23 -13.80
C ARG A 584 -3.76 -0.05 -14.54
N GLY A 585 -4.60 -1.08 -14.37
CA GLY A 585 -4.52 -2.33 -15.12
C GLY A 585 -5.87 -3.05 -15.13
N GLN A 586 -6.13 -3.85 -16.16
CA GLN A 586 -7.36 -4.63 -16.23
C GLN A 586 -7.08 -6.05 -15.74
N LEU A 587 -7.82 -6.52 -14.73
CA LEU A 587 -7.71 -7.88 -14.22
C LEU A 587 -7.91 -8.92 -15.33
N ARG A 588 -7.16 -10.02 -15.27
CA ARG A 588 -7.41 -11.17 -16.15
C ARG A 588 -8.79 -11.76 -15.84
N ALA A 589 -9.42 -12.38 -16.83
CA ALA A 589 -10.77 -12.93 -16.71
C ALA A 589 -10.95 -13.99 -15.59
N ASN A 590 -9.85 -14.61 -15.15
CA ASN A 590 -9.82 -15.61 -14.08
C ASN A 590 -9.35 -15.05 -12.72
N MET A 591 -9.23 -13.73 -12.57
CA MET A 591 -8.77 -13.06 -11.35
C MET A 591 -9.91 -12.24 -10.76
N SER A 592 -10.02 -12.25 -9.44
CA SER A 592 -11.00 -11.47 -8.68
C SER A 592 -10.36 -10.22 -8.03
N ALA A 593 -11.19 -9.31 -7.51
CA ALA A 593 -10.72 -8.21 -6.67
C ALA A 593 -9.94 -8.73 -5.45
N VAL A 594 -10.37 -9.85 -4.85
CA VAL A 594 -9.71 -10.47 -3.70
C VAL A 594 -8.31 -10.99 -4.07
N ASP A 595 -8.15 -11.58 -5.25
CA ASP A 595 -6.84 -11.99 -5.76
C ASP A 595 -5.92 -10.78 -5.95
N CYS A 596 -6.45 -9.69 -6.50
CA CYS A 596 -5.69 -8.45 -6.67
C CYS A 596 -5.21 -7.90 -5.32
N ILE A 597 -6.09 -7.86 -4.31
CA ILE A 597 -5.75 -7.42 -2.95
C ILE A 597 -4.66 -8.32 -2.36
N ARG A 598 -4.84 -9.65 -2.39
CA ARG A 598 -3.87 -10.62 -1.84
C ARG A 598 -2.48 -10.49 -2.47
N ASN A 599 -2.41 -10.20 -3.77
CA ASN A 599 -1.14 -10.07 -4.48
C ASN A 599 -0.46 -8.70 -4.29
N ALA A 600 -1.24 -7.65 -4.02
CA ALA A 600 -0.73 -6.30 -3.82
C ALA A 600 -0.44 -5.96 -2.33
N PHE A 601 -1.06 -6.66 -1.38
CA PHE A 601 -0.96 -6.37 0.05
C PHE A 601 0.37 -6.85 0.68
N PRO A 602 0.92 -6.14 1.68
CA PRO A 602 0.53 -4.80 2.14
C PRO A 602 0.88 -3.71 1.12
N GLY A 603 0.27 -2.54 1.29
CA GLY A 603 0.49 -1.40 0.40
C GLY A 603 1.98 -1.04 0.25
N GLY A 604 2.41 -0.82 -1.00
CA GLY A 604 3.82 -0.56 -1.33
C GLY A 604 4.41 0.65 -0.61
N SER A 605 3.62 1.72 -0.44
CA SER A 605 4.03 2.93 0.29
C SER A 605 4.29 2.70 1.78
N MET A 606 3.68 1.66 2.37
CA MET A 606 3.82 1.27 3.78
C MET A 606 4.77 0.10 4.00
N THR A 607 5.47 -0.35 2.96
CA THR A 607 6.47 -1.42 3.04
C THR A 607 7.80 -0.94 2.50
N GLY A 608 7.98 -1.01 1.18
CA GLY A 608 9.20 -0.68 0.47
C GLY A 608 9.51 -1.72 -0.61
N ALA A 609 10.66 -1.58 -1.26
CA ALA A 609 11.03 -2.39 -2.41
C ALA A 609 12.51 -2.83 -2.27
N PRO A 610 12.86 -4.11 -2.53
CA PRO A 610 11.97 -5.23 -2.83
C PRO A 610 11.09 -5.65 -1.65
N LYS A 611 9.79 -5.91 -1.89
CA LYS A 611 8.76 -6.02 -0.85
C LYS A 611 9.07 -7.09 0.18
N ILE A 612 9.35 -8.33 -0.24
CA ILE A 612 9.53 -9.45 0.69
C ILE A 612 10.77 -9.27 1.56
N ARG A 613 11.91 -8.88 0.97
CA ARG A 613 13.14 -8.60 1.74
C ARG A 613 12.96 -7.42 2.69
N THR A 614 12.25 -6.38 2.26
CA THR A 614 11.96 -5.21 3.10
C THR A 614 11.06 -5.57 4.28
N LEU A 615 10.06 -6.45 4.10
CA LEU A 615 9.25 -6.98 5.20
C LEU A 615 10.11 -7.73 6.24
N GLU A 616 11.11 -8.51 5.80
CA GLU A 616 12.06 -9.17 6.72
C GLU A 616 12.92 -8.17 7.50
N ILE A 617 13.31 -7.06 6.88
CA ILE A 617 14.08 -5.98 7.53
C ILE A 617 13.19 -5.27 8.56
N ILE A 618 11.97 -4.89 8.16
CA ILE A 618 10.97 -4.29 9.03
C ILE A 618 10.72 -5.17 10.26
N ASP A 619 10.52 -6.48 10.08
CA ASP A 619 10.28 -7.40 11.19
C ASP A 619 11.42 -7.49 12.22
N LYS A 620 12.66 -7.24 11.80
CA LYS A 620 13.82 -7.21 12.71
C LYS A 620 13.92 -5.89 13.47
N LEU A 621 13.52 -4.78 12.84
CA LEU A 621 13.66 -3.43 13.38
C LEU A 621 12.46 -3.07 14.27
N GLU A 622 11.25 -3.38 13.82
CA GLU A 622 10.02 -3.13 14.57
C GLU A 622 9.82 -4.23 15.62
N GLN A 623 9.60 -3.84 16.87
CA GLN A 623 9.54 -4.76 18.03
C GLN A 623 8.12 -5.21 18.38
N GLU A 624 7.12 -4.77 17.61
CA GLU A 624 5.72 -5.07 17.82
C GLU A 624 4.94 -5.07 16.50
N ALA A 625 3.74 -5.65 16.53
CA ALA A 625 2.84 -5.68 15.38
C ALA A 625 2.32 -4.27 15.04
N ARG A 626 2.13 -3.99 13.74
CA ARG A 626 1.46 -2.74 13.34
C ARG A 626 -0.05 -2.79 13.53
N GLY A 627 -0.63 -4.00 13.53
CA GLY A 627 -2.06 -4.23 13.71
C GLY A 627 -2.89 -3.57 12.60
N VAL A 628 -3.87 -2.75 12.97
CA VAL A 628 -4.72 -2.01 12.02
C VAL A 628 -3.90 -0.99 11.21
N TYR A 629 -2.90 -0.35 11.82
CA TYR A 629 -2.05 0.65 11.15
C TYR A 629 -1.19 0.01 10.05
N SER A 630 -0.95 0.73 8.96
CA SER A 630 -0.32 0.20 7.72
C SER A 630 -1.10 -0.92 7.02
N GLY A 631 -2.27 -1.29 7.54
CA GLY A 631 -3.22 -2.16 6.87
C GLY A 631 -4.06 -1.41 5.84
N SER A 632 -5.29 -1.84 5.66
CA SER A 632 -6.24 -1.23 4.72
C SER A 632 -7.67 -1.24 5.26
N ILE A 633 -8.40 -0.13 5.10
CA ILE A 633 -9.84 0.00 5.41
C ILE A 633 -10.62 0.28 4.13
N GLY A 634 -11.80 -0.30 4.00
CA GLY A 634 -12.73 0.03 2.92
C GLY A 634 -13.79 -1.04 2.74
N PHE A 635 -14.17 -1.30 1.48
CA PHE A 635 -15.21 -2.27 1.14
C PHE A 635 -14.81 -3.26 0.05
N LEU A 636 -15.51 -4.40 0.05
CA LEU A 636 -15.60 -5.37 -1.04
C LEU A 636 -17.09 -5.53 -1.40
N GLY A 637 -17.45 -5.09 -2.60
CA GLY A 637 -18.82 -5.10 -3.11
C GLY A 637 -19.26 -6.47 -3.62
N LEU A 638 -20.56 -6.74 -3.53
CA LEU A 638 -21.16 -7.98 -4.04
C LEU A 638 -21.19 -8.06 -5.59
N ASN A 639 -20.88 -6.97 -6.28
CA ASN A 639 -20.63 -6.98 -7.73
C ASN A 639 -19.16 -7.26 -8.10
N GLY A 640 -18.31 -7.62 -7.12
CA GLY A 640 -16.89 -7.90 -7.33
C GLY A 640 -15.98 -6.66 -7.33
N SER A 641 -16.51 -5.48 -7.00
CA SER A 641 -15.71 -4.26 -6.82
C SER A 641 -15.04 -4.18 -5.44
N ALA A 642 -14.05 -3.29 -5.29
CA ALA A 642 -13.47 -2.92 -4.01
C ALA A 642 -12.93 -1.49 -4.05
N ASP A 643 -12.93 -0.79 -2.92
CA ASP A 643 -12.13 0.44 -2.73
C ASP A 643 -11.57 0.42 -1.31
N LEU A 644 -10.25 0.56 -1.23
CA LEU A 644 -9.45 0.30 -0.06
C LEU A 644 -8.41 1.41 0.11
N ASN A 645 -8.33 1.98 1.30
CA ASN A 645 -7.34 2.98 1.66
C ASN A 645 -6.05 2.35 2.20
N ILE A 646 -5.01 3.15 2.38
CA ILE A 646 -3.90 2.82 3.25
C ILE A 646 -4.25 3.30 4.67
N VAL A 647 -4.12 2.47 5.70
CA VAL A 647 -4.39 2.90 7.09
C VAL A 647 -3.21 3.71 7.62
N ILE A 648 -3.29 5.02 7.39
CA ILE A 648 -2.41 6.06 7.96
C ILE A 648 -3.25 7.16 8.58
N ARG A 649 -2.62 8.02 9.39
CA ARG A 649 -3.33 9.10 10.14
C ARG A 649 -4.54 8.55 10.89
N THR A 650 -4.33 7.43 11.58
CA THR A 650 -5.38 6.64 12.23
C THR A 650 -5.11 6.48 13.72
N ALA A 651 -6.16 6.63 14.53
CA ALA A 651 -6.17 6.24 15.93
C ALA A 651 -7.02 4.97 16.13
N VAL A 652 -6.53 4.05 16.94
CA VAL A 652 -7.24 2.84 17.35
C VAL A 652 -7.52 2.96 18.84
N LEU A 653 -8.80 2.94 19.20
CA LEU A 653 -9.30 3.15 20.56
C LEU A 653 -9.85 1.83 21.10
N THR A 654 -9.26 1.35 22.20
CA THR A 654 -9.76 0.19 22.97
C THR A 654 -10.03 0.61 24.42
N PRO A 655 -10.79 -0.19 25.20
CA PRO A 655 -11.01 0.10 26.62
C PRO A 655 -9.73 0.31 27.43
N GLU A 656 -8.65 -0.37 27.05
CA GLU A 656 -7.37 -0.36 27.74
C GLU A 656 -6.51 0.84 27.36
N GLN A 657 -6.43 1.18 26.07
CA GLN A 657 -5.55 2.24 25.58
C GLN A 657 -5.99 2.78 24.21
N THR A 658 -5.46 3.94 23.84
CA THR A 658 -5.52 4.46 22.47
C THR A 658 -4.11 4.44 21.85
N SER A 659 -4.01 3.94 20.62
CA SER A 659 -2.78 3.98 19.82
C SER A 659 -2.93 4.84 18.58
N ILE A 660 -1.83 5.49 18.19
CA ILE A 660 -1.70 6.32 16.99
C ILE A 660 -0.46 5.85 16.23
N GLY A 661 -0.66 5.32 15.02
CA GLY A 661 0.44 4.89 14.18
C GLY A 661 1.07 6.05 13.41
N VAL A 662 2.40 6.05 13.34
CA VAL A 662 3.21 7.05 12.64
C VAL A 662 4.32 6.36 11.83
N GLY A 663 4.88 7.02 10.83
CA GLY A 663 5.93 6.42 9.99
C GLY A 663 6.31 7.22 8.75
N GLY A 664 7.41 6.82 8.12
CA GLY A 664 8.01 7.49 6.96
C GLY A 664 8.78 6.52 6.08
N GLY A 665 9.03 6.90 4.83
CA GLY A 665 9.82 6.12 3.89
C GLY A 665 11.29 6.52 3.98
N ILE A 666 12.14 5.59 4.38
CA ILE A 666 13.59 5.78 4.45
C ILE A 666 14.19 5.36 3.10
N VAL A 667 14.79 6.31 2.42
CA VAL A 667 15.57 6.17 1.18
C VAL A 667 17.03 6.58 1.41
N ALA A 668 17.92 6.29 0.47
CA ALA A 668 19.34 6.64 0.55
C ALA A 668 19.63 8.15 0.74
N LEU A 669 18.68 9.03 0.38
CA LEU A 669 18.76 10.49 0.53
C LEU A 669 18.11 11.02 1.82
N SER A 670 17.72 10.14 2.75
CA SER A 670 17.03 10.56 3.97
C SER A 670 17.99 11.11 5.01
N ASP A 671 17.54 12.13 5.73
CA ASP A 671 18.22 12.64 6.93
C ASP A 671 17.47 12.11 8.16
N PRO A 672 18.12 11.35 9.07
CA PRO A 672 17.43 10.72 10.19
C PRO A 672 16.61 11.68 11.07
N GLN A 673 17.11 12.89 11.33
CA GLN A 673 16.42 13.85 12.17
C GLN A 673 15.18 14.39 11.46
N MET A 674 15.29 14.76 10.18
CA MET A 674 14.15 15.23 9.38
C MET A 674 13.07 14.15 9.26
N GLU A 675 13.44 12.87 9.11
CA GLU A 675 12.47 11.77 9.08
C GLU A 675 11.73 11.61 10.42
N PHE A 676 12.44 11.75 11.55
CA PHE A 676 11.79 11.72 12.87
C PHE A 676 10.82 12.90 13.06
N GLU A 677 11.24 14.12 12.68
CA GLU A 677 10.38 15.31 12.71
C GLU A 677 9.12 15.11 11.84
N GLU A 678 9.27 14.49 10.67
CA GLU A 678 8.16 14.20 9.76
C GLU A 678 7.12 13.25 10.39
N ILE A 679 7.54 12.17 11.07
CA ILE A 679 6.58 11.25 11.69
C ILE A 679 5.80 11.91 12.83
N MET A 680 6.44 12.81 13.58
CA MET A 680 5.78 13.56 14.64
C MET A 680 4.81 14.59 14.06
N LEU A 681 5.19 15.27 12.98
CA LEU A 681 4.29 16.16 12.24
C LEU A 681 3.03 15.43 11.76
N LYS A 682 3.17 14.20 11.24
CA LYS A 682 2.04 13.35 10.83
C LYS A 682 1.10 12.98 11.99
N ALA A 683 1.62 12.87 13.22
CA ALA A 683 0.84 12.58 14.43
C ALA A 683 0.02 13.76 14.94
N LYS A 684 0.45 15.00 14.63
CA LYS A 684 -0.03 16.24 15.26
C LYS A 684 -1.55 16.37 15.25
N ALA A 685 -2.20 16.14 14.12
CA ALA A 685 -3.66 16.27 14.00
C ALA A 685 -4.43 15.30 14.91
N LEU A 686 -3.90 14.09 15.11
CA LEU A 686 -4.54 13.05 15.92
C LEU A 686 -4.38 13.35 17.41
N ILE A 687 -3.21 13.84 17.81
CA ILE A 687 -2.96 14.32 19.17
C ILE A 687 -3.87 15.52 19.47
N GLN A 688 -4.02 16.46 18.54
CA GLN A 688 -4.95 17.58 18.69
C GLN A 688 -6.41 17.12 18.84
N ALA A 689 -6.86 16.14 18.03
CA ALA A 689 -8.19 15.56 18.16
C ALA A 689 -8.40 14.90 19.53
N MET A 690 -7.39 14.20 20.06
CA MET A 690 -7.41 13.63 21.40
C MET A 690 -7.59 14.72 22.45
N MET A 691 -6.81 15.80 22.38
CA MET A 691 -6.87 16.90 23.35
C MET A 691 -8.22 17.64 23.33
N ILE A 692 -8.79 17.88 22.14
CA ILE A 692 -10.09 18.53 22.00
C ILE A 692 -11.23 17.64 22.53
N THR A 693 -11.18 16.33 22.28
CA THR A 693 -12.24 15.40 22.73
C THR A 693 -12.15 15.13 24.24
N THR A 694 -10.91 14.84 24.64
CA THR A 694 -10.28 14.96 25.94
C THR A 694 -10.89 15.97 26.87
N ASN A 695 -10.47 17.17 26.54
CA ASN A 695 -10.45 18.26 27.43
C ASN A 695 -11.35 19.30 26.79
N GLY A 696 -11.22 19.66 25.51
CA GLY A 696 -12.07 20.66 24.84
C GLY A 696 -11.19 21.71 24.17
N SER A 697 -11.74 22.89 23.85
CA SER A 697 -11.00 23.91 23.09
C SER A 697 -10.20 24.91 23.96
N ASN A 698 -10.50 25.05 25.25
CA ASN A 698 -9.90 26.04 26.17
C ASN A 698 -9.00 25.39 27.24
N TYR A 699 -7.91 24.74 26.86
CA TYR A 699 -7.14 23.90 27.81
C TYR A 699 -5.75 24.41 28.20
N GLN A 700 -5.47 24.28 29.50
CA GLN A 700 -4.17 24.43 30.15
C GLN A 700 -3.50 23.07 30.47
N SER A 701 -3.99 21.96 29.91
CA SER A 701 -3.44 20.63 30.20
C SER A 701 -2.07 20.43 29.53
N ILE A 702 -1.12 19.90 30.29
CA ILE A 702 0.21 19.53 29.82
C ILE A 702 0.06 18.35 28.85
N VAL A 703 0.38 18.57 27.57
CA VAL A 703 0.79 17.49 26.66
C VAL A 703 2.23 17.18 27.04
N ALA A 704 2.52 15.92 27.35
CA ALA A 704 3.89 15.49 27.53
C ALA A 704 4.13 14.31 26.60
N ILE A 705 5.06 14.50 25.66
CA ILE A 705 5.80 13.41 25.03
C ILE A 705 7.15 13.47 25.72
N PRO A 706 7.39 12.68 26.79
CA PRO A 706 8.54 12.87 27.66
C PRO A 706 9.86 12.95 26.89
N GLU A 707 9.95 12.20 25.80
CA GLU A 707 11.16 12.06 24.99
C GLU A 707 11.29 13.08 23.85
N CYS A 708 10.31 13.97 23.64
CA CYS A 708 10.31 14.95 22.55
C CYS A 708 9.91 16.35 23.04
N GLU A 709 10.87 17.08 23.63
CA GLU A 709 10.64 18.40 24.24
C GLU A 709 10.21 19.46 23.22
N GLN A 710 10.80 19.45 22.03
CA GLN A 710 10.53 20.42 20.97
C GLN A 710 9.11 20.28 20.42
N PHE A 711 8.69 19.05 20.12
CA PHE A 711 7.33 18.77 19.67
C PHE A 711 6.28 19.03 20.77
N THR A 712 6.62 18.73 22.02
CA THR A 712 5.79 19.11 23.17
C THR A 712 5.58 20.63 23.20
N THR A 713 6.64 21.40 22.98
CA THR A 713 6.58 22.87 22.95
C THR A 713 5.74 23.38 21.78
N GLU A 714 5.89 22.80 20.58
CA GLU A 714 5.10 23.18 19.41
C GLU A 714 3.61 22.88 19.56
N ILE A 715 3.24 21.72 20.11
CA ILE A 715 1.83 21.42 20.40
C ILE A 715 1.28 22.45 21.39
N CYS A 716 2.07 22.83 22.41
CA CYS A 716 1.67 23.87 23.37
C CYS A 716 1.56 25.27 22.73
N ALA A 717 2.45 25.63 21.80
CA ALA A 717 2.55 26.96 21.20
C ALA A 717 1.40 27.31 20.22
N PHE A 718 0.70 26.31 19.69
CA PHE A 718 -0.50 26.50 18.86
C PHE A 718 -1.78 26.73 19.70
N THR A 719 -1.67 26.66 21.02
CA THR A 719 -2.69 27.20 21.91
C THR A 719 -2.33 28.67 22.16
N ASP A 720 -3.23 29.63 21.94
CA ASP A 720 -3.02 31.07 22.17
C ASP A 720 -2.82 31.40 23.68
N LEU A 721 -1.81 30.79 24.32
CA LEU A 721 -1.55 30.84 25.76
C LEU A 721 -0.07 31.12 26.06
N PRO A 722 0.24 31.78 27.20
CA PRO A 722 1.61 32.05 27.61
C PRO A 722 2.38 30.74 27.91
N PRO A 723 3.72 30.74 27.81
CA PRO A 723 4.54 29.54 27.90
C PRO A 723 4.32 28.82 29.24
N ALA A 724 3.68 27.65 29.20
CA ALA A 724 3.56 26.75 30.34
C ALA A 724 4.87 25.96 30.52
N ILE A 725 5.23 25.73 31.77
CA ILE A 725 6.50 25.16 32.24
C ILE A 725 6.74 23.76 31.61
N CYS A 726 7.65 23.67 30.63
CA CYS A 726 8.30 22.41 30.25
C CYS A 726 9.21 21.99 31.40
N ILE A 727 8.92 20.84 32.04
CA ILE A 727 9.80 20.27 33.07
C ILE A 727 10.70 19.23 32.39
N PRO A 728 12.04 19.43 32.38
CA PRO A 728 12.97 18.46 31.83
C PRO A 728 12.92 17.12 32.60
N LEU A 729 13.10 16.02 31.87
CA LEU A 729 12.99 14.62 32.33
C LEU A 729 13.85 14.23 33.55
N ASN A 730 14.86 15.01 33.93
CA ASN A 730 15.84 14.60 34.95
C ASN A 730 15.38 14.69 36.43
N ASN A 731 14.10 14.96 36.71
CA ASN A 731 13.61 15.17 38.09
C ASN A 731 12.33 14.39 38.48
N TRP A 732 12.19 13.14 38.04
CA TRP A 732 11.05 12.28 38.39
C TRP A 732 11.07 11.67 39.81
N GLY A 733 11.87 12.21 40.73
CA GLY A 733 11.95 11.75 42.13
C GLY A 733 10.96 12.39 43.12
N GLY A 734 10.04 13.28 42.70
CA GLY A 734 9.26 14.12 43.64
C GLY A 734 7.82 14.49 43.24
N VAL A 735 7.21 13.76 42.30
CA VAL A 735 5.90 14.10 41.70
C VAL A 735 4.72 14.23 42.71
N PRO A 736 4.61 13.46 43.81
CA PRO A 736 3.46 13.59 44.71
C PRO A 736 3.42 14.94 45.48
N THR A 737 4.56 15.57 45.71
CA THR A 737 4.66 16.74 46.60
C THR A 737 4.46 18.07 45.86
N LEU A 738 4.75 18.14 44.55
CA LEU A 738 4.65 19.37 43.76
C LEU A 738 3.22 19.63 43.25
N ILE A 739 2.49 18.58 42.87
CA ILE A 739 1.07 18.65 42.47
C ILE A 739 0.21 19.20 43.62
N THR A 740 0.54 18.82 44.86
CA THR A 740 -0.14 19.33 46.08
C THR A 740 0.15 20.81 46.34
N LYS A 741 1.28 21.35 45.86
CA LYS A 741 1.67 22.76 46.02
C LYS A 741 0.98 23.66 44.99
N ILE A 742 0.86 23.19 43.73
CA ILE A 742 0.17 23.90 42.64
C ILE A 742 -1.34 23.96 42.89
N LEU A 743 -1.95 22.88 43.41
CA LEU A 743 -3.37 22.87 43.79
C LEU A 743 -3.69 23.76 45.00
N ARG A 744 -2.69 24.11 45.84
CA ARG A 744 -2.87 25.04 46.97
C ARG A 744 -2.69 26.52 46.58
N GLN A 745 -1.86 26.84 45.58
CA GLN A 745 -1.68 28.23 45.13
C GLN A 745 -2.87 28.76 44.31
N ASN A 746 -3.56 27.91 43.55
CA ASN A 746 -4.79 28.29 42.82
C ASN A 746 -6.05 28.46 43.70
N ARG A 747 -5.96 28.24 45.02
CA ARG A 747 -7.03 28.60 45.98
C ARG A 747 -6.85 29.99 46.61
N ALA A 748 -5.75 30.69 46.33
CA ALA A 748 -5.46 32.00 46.93
C ALA A 748 -5.77 33.20 46.01
N THR A 749 -6.27 32.96 44.80
CA THR A 749 -6.73 34.02 43.87
C THR A 749 -8.05 33.63 43.22
N HIS A 750 -9.10 33.61 44.04
CA HIS A 750 -10.49 33.86 43.64
C HIS A 750 -11.23 34.48 44.82
#